data_AF-A0A2P6U0W1-F1
#
_entry.id   AF-A0A2P6U0W1-F1
#
_cell.length_a   1.000
_cell.length_b   1.000
_cell.length_c   1.000
_cell.angle_alpha   90.00
_cell.angle_beta   90.00
_cell.angle_gamma   90.00
#
_symmetry.space_group_name_H-M   'P 1'
#
loop_
_entity.id
_entity.type
_entity.pdbx_description
1 polymer ?
#
loop_
_entity_poly.entity_id
_entity_poly.type
_entity_poly.pdbx_seq_one_letter_code
_entity_poly.pdbx_strand_id
1 'polypeptide(L)'
;MAAAAVQPTLEELELQHVLDEHRSELQHVAVQAGREWLAPAAATEHGTEQLYSALEREFQRPEFEEALARSQHELQQQRRQQQGGGSGNGGSIPPAVRHGSGNAASAPGAAAAGAAADGLEVLSQDWWELKENGELRVSEQTGDYVLVERDDVVKALAAFIAEYIVSLPEANSMEPRQLQKAVALTMAELRKGRVRRLLDWGKLLYRLGAVGYGAFSMCTNPWVAKAVLAALWSCLRLMGRFVLPLSLRSVGEQASRTHVRRPSPPRLPEHVAAAVREQLPSHTCRPAQLRAAVQHTSVTRHLLQHLQQTAQDGSSPAVEEWDLDAFKAAVREAARLGDLPLLDWLAASAQQLGTRAGQRMVARQLEEGEGRRQQYEQQLQYQQQQEKWAQELAQDSCRHYLHQAAHAALEAAAESGQFDMLRLACTAPASGQAASPAQQLLQHAVAHFAQQAAKRGQLAVLQLLLREAPPQLETVQLLRAAIRGNQLPAFQLVLAKRGMPADAGPALLEAVWKHQPAVLRRLVALGGLPADTLPLLRAATATGQAEVAEYLLQLAGLPAKAEQAMVRAIERYQPHLLAVMLTMSGPPADAHQLLMAAITSDQPAAAQQVVAAGGRPKQDGMKELLLVAIQCRQPATVQLLLEQGALPADTAPLLAAAISCDMPAVALELLVRGGVPPAAQQLLEAAIAKDQCAVVQQLLAGGTLAPGAAELCAAIRDRPTTSAGKLLPIMEALQAAGYRPTVYDNVLVQNHRDQPAQQVPRFDPVAEDPGLHLQTTNRFLWMALQRPEWSTETHSRFMPRFKRAVRALLLAAHRARLSNGASSGSGSGSGAADSGNSGAGGGSGNVLLRQLAALPNELLLHIVGEAAYPLSAWTPGA
;
A
#
# COMPACT_ATOMS: atom_id res chain seq x y z
N MET A 1 58.64 8.20 -15.02
CA MET A 1 58.48 6.73 -15.05
C MET A 1 57.11 6.45 -15.64
N ALA A 2 57.08 6.11 -16.93
CA ALA A 2 55.84 5.84 -17.66
C ALA A 2 55.50 4.35 -17.51
N ALA A 3 54.35 4.04 -16.91
CA ALA A 3 53.80 2.70 -16.88
C ALA A 3 53.20 2.40 -18.25
N ALA A 4 53.77 1.44 -18.96
CA ALA A 4 53.23 0.93 -20.21
C ALA A 4 51.94 0.15 -19.90
N ALA A 5 50.82 0.57 -20.49
CA ALA A 5 49.56 -0.15 -20.43
C ALA A 5 49.73 -1.47 -21.21
N VAL A 6 49.69 -2.59 -20.48
CA VAL A 6 49.65 -3.93 -21.04
C VAL A 6 48.30 -4.08 -21.75
N GLN A 7 48.33 -4.38 -23.05
CA GLN A 7 47.12 -4.69 -23.81
C GLN A 7 46.64 -6.09 -23.42
N PRO A 8 45.32 -6.29 -23.22
CA PRO A 8 44.78 -7.60 -22.90
C PRO A 8 45.03 -8.56 -24.06
N THR A 9 45.39 -9.78 -23.71
CA THR A 9 45.64 -10.86 -24.67
C THR A 9 44.32 -11.30 -25.33
N LEU A 10 44.41 -11.91 -26.52
CA LEU A 10 43.23 -12.37 -27.25
C LEU A 10 42.40 -13.37 -26.42
N GLU A 11 43.08 -14.20 -25.63
CA GLU A 11 42.47 -15.15 -24.71
C GLU A 11 41.68 -14.44 -23.61
N GLU A 12 42.18 -13.33 -23.05
CA GLU A 12 41.43 -12.51 -22.09
C GLU A 12 40.19 -11.87 -22.72
N LEU A 13 40.23 -11.47 -24.00
CA LEU A 13 39.08 -10.91 -24.70
C LEU A 13 38.01 -11.97 -25.02
N GLU A 14 38.41 -13.18 -25.39
CA GLU A 14 37.49 -14.31 -25.59
C GLU A 14 36.86 -14.74 -24.26
N LEU A 15 37.65 -14.78 -23.18
CA LEU A 15 37.17 -15.08 -21.84
C LEU A 15 36.20 -14.00 -21.33
N GLN A 16 36.49 -12.72 -21.58
CA GLN A 16 35.59 -11.61 -21.26
C GLN A 16 34.27 -11.72 -22.01
N HIS A 17 34.30 -12.14 -23.28
CA HIS A 17 33.10 -12.33 -24.09
C HIS A 17 32.22 -13.48 -23.55
N VAL A 18 32.82 -14.61 -23.18
CA VAL A 18 32.11 -15.77 -22.60
C VAL A 18 31.55 -15.41 -21.22
N LEU A 19 32.30 -14.67 -20.40
CA LEU A 19 31.83 -14.18 -19.11
C LEU A 19 30.67 -13.19 -19.24
N ASP A 20 30.69 -12.31 -20.24
CA ASP A 20 29.58 -11.38 -20.51
C ASP A 20 28.34 -12.10 -21.10
N GLU A 21 28.53 -13.15 -21.89
CA GLU A 21 27.46 -13.98 -22.45
C GLU A 21 26.73 -14.77 -21.35
N HIS A 22 27.46 -15.34 -20.40
CA HIS A 22 26.90 -16.12 -19.29
C HIS A 22 26.70 -15.33 -17.99
N ARG A 23 26.88 -14.00 -18.03
CA ARG A 23 26.82 -13.12 -16.86
C ARG A 23 25.49 -13.21 -16.11
N SER A 24 24.37 -13.32 -16.82
CA SER A 24 23.03 -13.41 -16.24
C SER A 24 22.80 -14.76 -15.54
N GLU A 25 23.34 -15.85 -16.09
CA GLU A 25 23.26 -17.20 -15.53
C GLU A 25 24.18 -17.32 -14.30
N LEU A 26 25.40 -16.80 -14.38
CA LEU A 26 26.33 -16.71 -13.24
C LEU A 26 25.77 -15.83 -12.12
N GLN A 27 25.11 -14.71 -12.45
CA GLN A 27 24.38 -13.90 -11.48
C GLN A 27 23.22 -14.67 -10.85
N HIS A 28 22.48 -15.46 -11.64
CA HIS A 28 21.40 -16.29 -11.13
C HIS A 28 21.91 -17.38 -10.18
N VAL A 29 23.01 -18.06 -10.52
CA VAL A 29 23.66 -19.08 -9.68
C VAL A 29 24.27 -18.48 -8.41
N ALA A 30 24.93 -17.32 -8.51
CA ALA A 30 25.47 -16.61 -7.34
C ALA A 30 24.35 -16.12 -6.41
N VAL A 31 23.21 -15.67 -6.96
CA VAL A 31 22.01 -15.30 -6.18
C VAL A 31 21.38 -16.54 -5.55
N GLN A 32 21.40 -17.69 -6.22
CA GLN A 32 20.85 -18.95 -5.71
C GLN A 32 21.73 -19.54 -4.59
N ALA A 33 23.04 -19.60 -4.78
CA ALA A 33 24.01 -20.02 -3.74
C ALA A 33 23.99 -19.07 -2.53
N GLY A 34 23.91 -17.76 -2.77
CA GLY A 34 23.71 -16.76 -1.71
C GLY A 34 22.39 -16.96 -0.96
N ARG A 35 21.30 -17.30 -1.65
CA ARG A 35 20.00 -17.59 -1.02
C ARG A 35 20.03 -18.86 -0.18
N GLU A 36 20.72 -19.91 -0.62
CA GLU A 36 20.72 -21.20 0.07
C GLU A 36 21.45 -21.18 1.42
N TRP A 37 22.48 -20.37 1.59
CA TRP A 37 23.13 -20.21 2.89
C TRP A 37 22.61 -19.00 3.68
N LEU A 38 22.54 -17.83 3.03
CA LEU A 38 22.26 -16.57 3.72
C LEU A 38 20.80 -16.48 4.18
N ALA A 39 19.85 -17.04 3.43
CA ALA A 39 18.43 -17.02 3.84
C ALA A 39 18.15 -17.90 5.06
N PRO A 40 18.59 -19.18 5.17
CA PRO A 40 18.40 -19.96 6.39
C PRO A 40 19.26 -19.46 7.56
N ALA A 41 20.47 -18.96 7.30
CA ALA A 41 21.26 -18.29 8.34
C ALA A 41 20.54 -17.04 8.88
N ALA A 42 19.96 -16.22 7.99
CA ALA A 42 19.20 -15.03 8.38
C ALA A 42 17.82 -15.34 9.02
N ALA A 43 17.25 -16.52 8.72
CA ALA A 43 15.97 -16.96 9.27
C ALA A 43 16.08 -17.40 10.75
N THR A 44 17.27 -17.79 11.20
CA THR A 44 17.50 -18.23 12.58
C THR A 44 18.18 -17.15 13.42
N GLU A 45 17.80 -17.06 14.71
CA GLU A 45 18.43 -16.11 15.64
C GLU A 45 19.92 -16.39 15.79
N HIS A 46 20.31 -17.66 15.83
CA HIS A 46 21.70 -18.06 15.92
C HIS A 46 22.50 -17.75 14.64
N GLY A 47 21.94 -18.03 13.45
CA GLY A 47 22.63 -17.77 12.19
C GLY A 47 22.84 -16.27 11.90
N THR A 48 21.87 -15.44 12.28
CA THR A 48 22.02 -13.97 12.23
C THR A 48 23.09 -13.47 13.19
N GLU A 49 23.18 -14.00 14.41
CA GLU A 49 24.27 -13.65 15.34
C GLU A 49 25.63 -14.07 14.79
N GLN A 50 25.73 -15.25 14.18
CA GLN A 50 26.95 -15.70 13.52
C GLN A 50 27.34 -14.76 12.37
N LEU A 51 26.38 -14.35 11.53
CA LEU A 51 26.62 -13.41 10.43
C LEU A 51 27.08 -12.04 10.94
N TYR A 52 26.41 -11.48 11.96
CA TYR A 52 26.82 -10.21 12.56
C TYR A 52 28.20 -10.31 13.20
N SER A 53 28.53 -11.43 13.85
CA SER A 53 29.86 -11.63 14.43
C SER A 53 30.96 -11.82 13.37
N ALA A 54 30.62 -12.35 12.19
CA ALA A 54 31.54 -12.47 11.06
C ALA A 54 31.76 -11.09 10.42
N LEU A 55 30.70 -10.34 10.16
CA LEU A 55 30.79 -8.96 9.67
C LEU A 55 31.54 -8.04 10.64
N GLU A 56 31.28 -8.15 11.94
CA GLU A 56 32.00 -7.38 12.98
C GLU A 56 33.51 -7.69 12.95
N ARG A 57 33.88 -8.96 12.76
CA ARG A 57 35.29 -9.36 12.58
C ARG A 57 35.89 -8.78 11.30
N GLU A 58 35.18 -8.81 10.18
CA GLU A 58 35.65 -8.21 8.92
C GLU A 58 35.79 -6.68 9.02
N PHE A 59 34.84 -6.00 9.65
CA PHE A 59 34.92 -4.54 9.86
C PHE A 59 36.08 -4.14 10.76
N GLN A 60 36.52 -5.00 11.66
CA GLN A 60 37.70 -4.75 12.51
C GLN A 60 39.03 -5.03 11.80
N ARG A 61 39.03 -5.67 10.63
CA ARG A 61 40.27 -5.91 9.88
C ARG A 61 40.81 -4.61 9.28
N PRO A 62 42.14 -4.42 9.23
CA PRO A 62 42.75 -3.25 8.60
C PRO A 62 42.47 -3.18 7.09
N GLU A 63 42.26 -4.32 6.43
CA GLU A 63 41.90 -4.41 5.00
C GLU A 63 40.60 -3.66 4.68
N PHE A 64 39.67 -3.60 5.63
CA PHE A 64 38.42 -2.86 5.48
C PHE A 64 38.64 -1.34 5.50
N GLU A 65 39.59 -0.85 6.31
CA GLU A 65 40.02 0.55 6.31
C GLU A 65 40.65 0.92 4.96
N GLU A 66 41.47 0.03 4.41
CA GLU A 66 42.08 0.21 3.08
C GLU A 66 41.03 0.17 1.96
N ALA A 67 40.02 -0.70 2.06
CA ALA A 67 38.90 -0.73 1.12
C ALA A 67 38.09 0.58 1.15
N LEU A 68 37.77 1.09 2.34
CA LEU A 68 37.10 2.39 2.52
C LEU A 68 37.93 3.54 1.92
N ALA A 69 39.23 3.57 2.20
CA ALA A 69 40.13 4.60 1.67
C ALA A 69 40.21 4.54 0.13
N ARG A 70 40.26 3.34 -0.46
CA ARG A 70 40.23 3.14 -1.92
C ARG A 70 38.92 3.64 -2.52
N SER A 71 37.77 3.24 -1.98
CA SER A 71 36.46 3.69 -2.47
C SER A 71 36.28 5.21 -2.36
N GLN A 72 36.75 5.83 -1.26
CA GLN A 72 36.74 7.30 -1.14
C GLN A 72 37.61 7.97 -2.21
N HIS A 73 38.80 7.41 -2.48
CA HIS A 73 39.71 7.92 -3.50
C HIS A 73 39.10 7.79 -4.92
N GLU A 74 38.48 6.66 -5.24
CA GLU A 74 37.81 6.43 -6.52
C GLU A 74 36.64 7.40 -6.74
N LEU A 75 35.80 7.59 -5.72
CA LEU A 75 34.67 8.52 -5.79
C LEU A 75 35.15 9.98 -5.95
N GLN A 76 36.25 10.36 -5.30
CA GLN A 76 36.88 11.67 -5.50
C GLN A 76 37.48 11.82 -6.90
N GLN A 77 38.10 10.78 -7.45
CA GLN A 77 38.59 10.80 -8.84
C GLN A 77 37.44 10.94 -9.83
N GLN A 78 36.35 10.19 -9.66
CA GLN A 78 35.16 10.31 -10.51
C GLN A 78 34.57 11.73 -10.45
N ARG A 79 34.49 12.33 -9.26
CA ARG A 79 34.04 13.73 -9.11
C ARG A 79 35.00 14.72 -9.76
N ARG A 80 36.31 14.52 -9.65
CA ARG A 80 37.30 15.36 -10.34
C ARG A 80 37.23 15.21 -11.86
N GLN A 81 36.95 14.02 -12.38
CA GLN A 81 36.72 13.81 -13.81
C GLN A 81 35.43 14.47 -14.28
N GLN A 82 34.38 14.47 -13.45
CA GLN A 82 33.12 15.17 -13.73
C GLN A 82 33.24 16.71 -13.64
N GLN A 83 34.07 17.24 -12.73
CA GLN A 83 34.28 18.68 -12.55
C GLN A 83 35.38 19.27 -13.46
N GLY A 84 36.38 18.47 -13.83
CA GLY A 84 37.53 18.90 -14.65
C GLY A 84 37.28 18.95 -16.17
N GLY A 85 36.12 18.48 -16.64
CA GLY A 85 35.76 18.50 -18.06
C GLY A 85 35.26 19.86 -18.59
N GLY A 86 35.25 20.92 -17.76
CA GLY A 86 34.61 22.20 -18.07
C GLY A 86 35.46 23.43 -17.77
N SER A 87 36.67 23.56 -18.35
CA SER A 87 37.32 24.87 -18.51
C SER A 87 38.48 24.80 -19.52
N GLY A 88 38.53 25.75 -20.47
CA GLY A 88 39.38 25.77 -21.68
C GLY A 88 40.90 25.79 -21.47
N ASN A 89 41.77 25.99 -22.45
CA ASN A 89 41.69 26.57 -23.79
C ASN A 89 43.07 26.39 -24.46
N GLY A 90 43.17 26.56 -25.78
CA GLY A 90 44.38 27.13 -26.41
C GLY A 90 45.41 26.14 -26.96
N GLY A 91 45.73 26.30 -28.25
CA GLY A 91 46.56 25.37 -29.01
C GLY A 91 48.04 25.35 -28.63
N SER A 92 48.67 24.23 -28.95
CA SER A 92 50.03 24.22 -29.52
C SER A 92 50.24 22.89 -30.23
N ILE A 93 50.59 22.99 -31.51
CA ILE A 93 51.05 21.90 -32.36
C ILE A 93 52.51 21.61 -31.98
N PRO A 94 52.91 20.34 -31.85
CA PRO A 94 54.21 19.94 -32.37
C PRO A 94 54.16 18.63 -33.19
N PRO A 95 55.25 18.29 -33.91
CA PRO A 95 55.14 17.93 -35.32
C PRO A 95 55.27 16.44 -35.64
N ALA A 96 54.96 16.16 -36.89
CA ALA A 96 55.08 14.91 -37.62
C ALA A 96 56.38 14.12 -37.38
N VAL A 97 56.23 12.81 -37.18
CA VAL A 97 57.22 11.80 -37.51
C VAL A 97 56.61 10.82 -38.52
N ARG A 98 57.44 10.41 -39.46
CA ARG A 98 57.18 9.94 -40.82
C ARG A 98 57.70 8.50 -40.96
N HIS A 99 57.01 7.68 -41.76
CA HIS A 99 57.42 6.38 -42.37
C HIS A 99 57.60 5.17 -41.43
N GLY A 100 57.33 3.92 -41.82
CA GLY A 100 57.03 3.29 -43.13
C GLY A 100 56.20 2.01 -42.93
N SER A 101 55.36 1.55 -43.86
CA SER A 101 55.65 0.89 -45.14
C SER A 101 56.60 -0.31 -45.02
N GLY A 102 56.06 -1.52 -45.12
CA GLY A 102 56.84 -2.77 -45.16
C GLY A 102 55.99 -4.05 -45.20
N ASN A 103 55.53 -4.40 -46.40
CA ASN A 103 55.38 -5.74 -47.01
C ASN A 103 54.97 -7.00 -46.19
N ALA A 104 53.83 -7.58 -46.65
CA ALA A 104 53.66 -8.88 -47.33
C ALA A 104 54.14 -10.21 -46.70
N ALA A 105 53.37 -11.26 -47.04
CA ALA A 105 53.59 -12.72 -46.87
C ALA A 105 53.13 -13.26 -45.50
N SER A 106 52.33 -14.31 -45.33
CA SER A 106 51.78 -15.34 -46.23
C SER A 106 50.57 -16.01 -45.55
N ALA A 107 49.56 -16.39 -46.32
CA ALA A 107 48.63 -17.45 -45.96
C ALA A 107 49.27 -18.83 -46.28
N PRO A 108 48.79 -19.92 -45.66
CA PRO A 108 47.81 -20.81 -46.32
C PRO A 108 46.63 -21.12 -45.36
N GLY A 109 45.38 -21.31 -45.79
CA GLY A 109 44.87 -22.32 -46.74
C GLY A 109 44.67 -23.65 -45.99
N ALA A 110 43.55 -24.37 -46.00
CA ALA A 110 42.23 -24.27 -46.61
C ALA A 110 41.33 -25.38 -46.00
N ALA A 111 40.01 -25.28 -46.24
CA ALA A 111 39.02 -26.37 -46.29
C ALA A 111 38.59 -27.05 -44.96
N ALA A 112 37.39 -27.59 -44.80
CA ALA A 112 36.07 -27.42 -45.40
C ALA A 112 35.07 -28.25 -44.55
N ALA A 113 33.79 -27.88 -44.63
CA ALA A 113 32.62 -28.75 -44.53
C ALA A 113 32.26 -29.46 -43.20
N GLY A 114 31.19 -28.95 -42.58
CA GLY A 114 29.92 -29.68 -42.48
C GLY A 114 29.75 -30.69 -41.35
N ALA A 115 29.03 -30.28 -40.29
CA ALA A 115 28.08 -31.14 -39.57
C ALA A 115 27.26 -30.27 -38.59
N ALA A 116 26.12 -29.78 -39.06
CA ALA A 116 25.03 -29.37 -38.18
C ALA A 116 24.19 -30.63 -37.88
N ALA A 117 23.75 -30.74 -36.62
CA ALA A 117 22.91 -31.78 -36.00
C ALA A 117 23.66 -32.85 -35.19
N ASP A 118 24.20 -32.48 -34.02
CA ASP A 118 24.28 -33.41 -32.87
C ASP A 118 24.57 -32.71 -31.50
N GLY A 119 23.89 -31.60 -31.21
CA GLY A 119 24.24 -30.72 -30.07
C GLY A 119 23.35 -30.79 -28.84
N LEU A 120 22.36 -31.69 -28.77
CA LEU A 120 21.27 -31.54 -27.78
C LEU A 120 21.14 -32.64 -26.71
N GLU A 121 22.19 -33.45 -26.46
CA GLU A 121 22.10 -34.56 -25.49
C GLU A 121 23.22 -34.60 -24.42
N VAL A 122 23.99 -33.52 -24.21
CA VAL A 122 25.18 -33.53 -23.33
C VAL A 122 24.94 -32.97 -21.91
N LEU A 123 23.79 -32.37 -21.59
CA LEU A 123 23.58 -31.74 -20.26
C LEU A 123 22.89 -32.64 -19.21
N SER A 124 22.79 -33.96 -19.42
CA SER A 124 22.21 -34.89 -18.44
C SER A 124 23.23 -35.78 -17.71
N GLN A 125 24.53 -35.63 -17.99
CA GLN A 125 25.58 -36.32 -17.25
C GLN A 125 26.07 -35.47 -16.08
N ASP A 126 26.03 -36.07 -14.88
CA ASP A 126 26.65 -35.51 -13.68
C ASP A 126 28.14 -35.24 -13.95
N TRP A 127 28.49 -33.97 -14.07
CA TRP A 127 29.77 -33.44 -14.54
C TRP A 127 30.82 -33.39 -13.42
N TRP A 128 30.53 -34.06 -12.31
CA TRP A 128 31.42 -34.31 -11.18
C TRP A 128 31.19 -35.73 -10.68
N GLU A 129 32.27 -36.50 -10.51
CA GLU A 129 32.23 -37.81 -9.86
C GLU A 129 32.96 -37.75 -8.52
N LEU A 130 32.24 -38.08 -7.45
CA LEU A 130 32.83 -38.27 -6.12
C LEU A 130 33.34 -39.72 -6.05
N LYS A 131 34.65 -39.91 -6.12
CA LYS A 131 35.22 -41.24 -5.91
C LYS A 131 35.01 -41.69 -4.47
N GLU A 132 34.97 -43.01 -4.24
CA GLU A 132 34.74 -43.62 -2.93
C GLU A 132 35.78 -43.22 -1.85
N ASN A 133 36.91 -42.63 -2.26
CA ASN A 133 37.93 -42.07 -1.37
C ASN A 133 37.64 -40.62 -0.93
N GLY A 134 36.51 -40.03 -1.32
CA GLY A 134 36.11 -38.65 -0.99
C GLY A 134 36.77 -37.58 -1.85
N GLU A 135 37.48 -37.96 -2.90
CA GLU A 135 38.21 -37.05 -3.78
C GLU A 135 37.34 -36.67 -4.99
N LEU A 136 37.06 -35.38 -5.12
CA LEU A 136 36.14 -34.83 -6.12
C LEU A 136 36.94 -34.47 -7.38
N ARG A 137 36.73 -35.19 -8.49
CA ARG A 137 37.33 -34.86 -9.79
C ARG A 137 36.32 -34.11 -10.65
N VAL A 138 36.63 -32.86 -10.96
CA VAL A 138 35.94 -32.05 -11.99
C VAL A 138 36.78 -32.11 -13.26
N SER A 139 36.15 -32.28 -14.42
CA SER A 139 36.83 -32.36 -15.72
C SER A 139 37.62 -31.08 -16.03
N GLU A 140 38.86 -31.21 -16.51
CA GLU A 140 39.79 -30.10 -16.87
C GLU A 140 39.29 -29.23 -18.05
N GLN A 141 38.15 -29.56 -18.68
CA GLN A 141 37.63 -28.87 -19.85
C GLN A 141 36.64 -27.74 -19.55
N THR A 142 36.28 -27.53 -18.28
CA THR A 142 35.45 -26.42 -17.85
C THR A 142 36.31 -25.48 -17.00
N GLY A 143 36.46 -24.23 -17.44
CA GLY A 143 37.45 -23.26 -16.93
C GLY A 143 37.41 -23.00 -15.41
N ASP A 144 38.40 -22.23 -14.94
CA ASP A 144 38.66 -21.95 -13.52
C ASP A 144 37.40 -21.60 -12.72
N TYR A 145 36.88 -22.57 -11.97
CA TYR A 145 35.82 -22.33 -10.99
C TYR A 145 36.41 -21.69 -9.74
N VAL A 146 35.86 -20.54 -9.35
CA VAL A 146 36.20 -19.89 -8.08
C VAL A 146 35.27 -20.45 -7.00
N LEU A 147 35.83 -21.22 -6.08
CA LEU A 147 35.13 -21.64 -4.87
C LEU A 147 34.83 -20.40 -4.01
N VAL A 148 33.56 -20.06 -3.86
CA VAL A 148 33.13 -18.96 -2.99
C VAL A 148 32.85 -19.52 -1.60
N GLU A 149 33.74 -19.22 -0.65
CA GLU A 149 33.55 -19.62 0.73
C GLU A 149 32.58 -18.68 1.46
N ARG A 150 32.10 -19.09 2.64
CA ARG A 150 31.26 -18.24 3.49
C ARG A 150 31.95 -16.92 3.84
N ASP A 151 33.26 -16.97 4.04
CA ASP A 151 34.06 -15.79 4.36
C ASP A 151 34.13 -14.81 3.18
N ASP A 152 34.10 -15.29 1.93
CA ASP A 152 34.08 -14.43 0.74
C ASP A 152 32.75 -13.70 0.59
N VAL A 153 31.63 -14.36 0.93
CA VAL A 153 30.32 -13.71 0.99
C VAL A 153 30.30 -12.60 2.05
N VAL A 154 30.88 -12.85 3.22
CA VAL A 154 30.96 -11.84 4.29
C VAL A 154 31.87 -10.68 3.88
N LYS A 155 33.02 -10.96 3.24
CA LYS A 155 33.92 -9.93 2.68
C LYS A 155 33.24 -9.10 1.60
N ALA A 156 32.53 -9.73 0.67
CA ALA A 156 31.78 -9.03 -0.37
C ALA A 156 30.69 -8.13 0.22
N LEU A 157 29.96 -8.61 1.23
CA LEU A 157 28.95 -7.82 1.92
C LEU A 157 29.57 -6.65 2.70
N ALA A 158 30.72 -6.86 3.35
CA ALA A 158 31.47 -5.79 3.99
C ALA A 158 31.91 -4.73 2.97
N ALA A 159 32.50 -5.15 1.84
CA ALA A 159 32.92 -4.25 0.76
C ALA A 159 31.74 -3.42 0.21
N PHE A 160 30.58 -4.06 -0.01
CA PHE A 160 29.37 -3.36 -0.42
C PHE A 160 28.91 -2.31 0.60
N ILE A 161 28.96 -2.64 1.90
CA ILE A 161 28.61 -1.70 2.98
C ILE A 161 29.60 -0.53 3.00
N ALA A 162 30.90 -0.77 2.80
CA ALA A 162 31.90 0.30 2.68
C ALA A 162 31.57 1.25 1.52
N GLU A 163 31.34 0.71 0.33
CA GLU A 163 31.00 1.50 -0.86
C GLU A 163 29.69 2.29 -0.66
N TYR A 164 28.68 1.67 -0.07
CA TYR A 164 27.41 2.32 0.25
C TYR A 164 27.61 3.48 1.23
N ILE A 165 28.37 3.30 2.31
CA ILE A 165 28.60 4.38 3.28
C ILE A 165 29.39 5.51 2.64
N VAL A 166 30.39 5.22 1.79
CA VAL A 166 31.16 6.24 1.06
C VAL A 166 30.29 7.04 0.08
N SER A 167 29.25 6.42 -0.49
CA SER A 167 28.31 7.12 -1.37
C SER A 167 27.49 8.20 -0.63
N LEU A 168 27.35 8.10 0.70
CA LEU A 168 26.61 9.08 1.49
C LEU A 168 27.40 10.40 1.59
N PRO A 169 26.76 11.56 1.33
CA PRO A 169 27.45 12.85 1.34
C PRO A 169 28.05 13.19 2.71
N GLU A 170 27.39 12.78 3.80
CA GLU A 170 27.80 13.02 5.19
C GLU A 170 29.07 12.26 5.60
N ALA A 171 29.29 11.09 5.01
CA ALA A 171 30.44 10.25 5.32
C ALA A 171 31.75 10.73 4.65
N ASN A 172 31.64 11.58 3.63
CA ASN A 172 32.81 12.08 2.88
C ASN A 172 33.74 12.99 3.71
N SER A 173 33.25 13.54 4.82
CA SER A 173 34.04 14.42 5.69
C SER A 173 34.76 13.66 6.82
N MET A 174 34.48 12.36 7.00
CA MET A 174 35.02 11.56 8.09
C MET A 174 36.26 10.76 7.64
N GLU A 175 37.27 10.72 8.51
CA GLU A 175 38.46 9.88 8.31
C GLU A 175 38.06 8.38 8.27
N PRO A 176 38.64 7.55 7.39
CA PRO A 176 38.29 6.13 7.25
C PRO A 176 38.29 5.35 8.58
N ARG A 177 39.22 5.68 9.49
CA ARG A 177 39.29 5.12 10.85
C ARG A 177 38.10 5.44 11.72
N GLN A 178 37.59 6.67 11.64
CA GLN A 178 36.43 7.09 12.41
C GLN A 178 35.17 6.43 11.87
N LEU A 179 35.09 6.30 10.55
CA LEU A 179 34.00 5.64 9.85
C LEU A 179 33.99 4.12 10.15
N GLN A 180 35.14 3.46 10.11
CA GLN A 180 35.29 2.06 10.53
C GLN A 180 34.85 1.86 11.99
N LYS A 181 35.30 2.72 12.92
CA LYS A 181 34.87 2.66 14.33
C LYS A 181 33.37 2.89 14.48
N ALA A 182 32.80 3.82 13.73
CA ALA A 182 31.36 4.09 13.75
C ALA A 182 30.56 2.89 13.24
N VAL A 183 30.98 2.24 12.16
CA VAL A 183 30.34 1.03 11.61
C VAL A 183 30.46 -0.16 12.57
N ALA A 184 31.63 -0.35 13.17
CA ALA A 184 31.83 -1.39 14.17
C ALA A 184 30.95 -1.15 15.41
N LEU A 185 30.85 0.09 15.89
CA LEU A 185 29.98 0.46 17.00
C LEU A 185 28.50 0.29 16.67
N THR A 186 28.05 0.69 15.48
CA THR A 186 26.65 0.50 15.07
C THR A 186 26.31 -0.97 14.94
N MET A 187 27.20 -1.81 14.41
CA MET A 187 26.99 -3.26 14.37
C MET A 187 26.97 -3.88 15.76
N ALA A 188 27.84 -3.44 16.67
CA ALA A 188 27.81 -3.86 18.07
C ALA A 188 26.53 -3.40 18.79
N GLU A 189 25.98 -2.24 18.45
CA GLU A 189 24.70 -1.74 18.97
C GLU A 189 23.49 -2.45 18.36
N LEU A 190 23.53 -2.80 17.08
CA LEU A 190 22.52 -3.63 16.42
C LEU A 190 22.49 -5.04 17.04
N ARG A 191 23.66 -5.55 17.47
CA ARG A 191 23.79 -6.79 18.23
C ARG A 191 23.23 -6.68 19.65
N LYS A 192 23.32 -5.51 20.30
CA LYS A 192 22.66 -5.30 21.61
C LYS A 192 21.16 -5.40 21.40
N GLY A 193 20.58 -6.52 21.83
CA GLY A 193 19.21 -6.96 21.50
C GLY A 193 18.05 -6.00 21.79
N ARG A 194 18.26 -4.77 22.27
CA ARG A 194 17.22 -3.73 22.39
C ARG A 194 16.79 -3.16 21.03
N VAL A 195 17.74 -2.84 20.14
CA VAL A 195 17.40 -2.33 18.78
C VAL A 195 16.79 -3.46 17.96
N ARG A 196 17.32 -4.67 18.11
CA ARG A 196 16.75 -5.88 17.52
C ARG A 196 15.33 -6.16 18.03
N ARG A 197 15.08 -6.06 19.34
CA ARG A 197 13.72 -6.11 19.89
C ARG A 197 12.83 -5.03 19.29
N LEU A 198 13.31 -3.80 19.13
CA LEU A 198 12.54 -2.72 18.51
C LEU A 198 12.19 -3.01 17.05
N LEU A 199 13.15 -3.55 16.29
CA LEU A 199 12.96 -4.00 14.90
C LEU A 199 12.03 -5.21 14.82
N ASP A 200 12.09 -6.14 15.76
CA ASP A 200 11.20 -7.29 15.84
C ASP A 200 9.79 -6.87 16.29
N TRP A 201 9.67 -5.86 17.15
CA TRP A 201 8.41 -5.16 17.43
C TRP A 201 7.88 -4.44 16.19
N GLY A 202 8.75 -3.83 15.38
CA GLY A 202 8.40 -3.22 14.09
C GLY A 202 7.91 -4.25 13.07
N LYS A 203 8.58 -5.41 12.96
CA LYS A 203 8.13 -6.54 12.13
C LYS A 203 6.84 -7.13 12.66
N LEU A 204 6.66 -7.21 13.98
CA LEU A 204 5.42 -7.65 14.61
C LEU A 204 4.29 -6.69 14.26
N LEU A 205 4.49 -5.38 14.38
CA LEU A 205 3.52 -4.34 14.02
C LEU A 205 3.21 -4.36 12.52
N TYR A 206 4.21 -4.53 11.67
CA TYR A 206 4.02 -4.68 10.22
C TYR A 206 3.25 -5.94 9.88
N ARG A 207 3.57 -7.08 10.52
CA ARG A 207 2.81 -8.33 10.37
C ARG A 207 1.40 -8.21 10.94
N LEU A 208 1.20 -7.52 12.06
CA LEU A 208 -0.13 -7.22 12.62
C LEU A 208 -0.92 -6.29 11.72
N GLY A 209 -0.26 -5.33 11.06
CA GLY A 209 -0.85 -4.44 10.08
C GLY A 209 -1.22 -5.17 8.79
N ALA A 210 -0.35 -6.04 8.29
CA ALA A 210 -0.59 -6.87 7.10
C ALA A 210 -1.66 -7.94 7.35
N VAL A 211 -1.61 -8.62 8.50
CA VAL A 211 -2.66 -9.55 8.96
C VAL A 211 -3.94 -8.78 9.29
N GLY A 212 -3.85 -7.58 9.84
CA GLY A 212 -4.99 -6.70 10.10
C GLY A 212 -5.66 -6.24 8.80
N TYR A 213 -4.88 -5.94 7.77
CA TYR A 213 -5.36 -5.62 6.42
C TYR A 213 -5.94 -6.87 5.73
N GLY A 214 -5.32 -8.03 5.90
CA GLY A 214 -5.86 -9.31 5.46
C GLY A 214 -7.14 -9.71 6.20
N ALA A 215 -7.22 -9.43 7.50
CA ALA A 215 -8.41 -9.65 8.33
C ALA A 215 -9.51 -8.65 7.99
N PHE A 216 -9.17 -7.40 7.69
CA PHE A 216 -10.09 -6.39 7.16
C PHE A 216 -10.61 -6.79 5.77
N SER A 217 -9.72 -7.28 4.91
CA SER A 217 -10.07 -7.86 3.61
C SER A 217 -10.92 -9.14 3.75
N MET A 218 -10.72 -9.96 4.78
CA MET A 218 -11.56 -11.14 5.08
C MET A 218 -12.87 -10.77 5.76
N CYS A 219 -12.93 -9.64 6.47
CA CYS A 219 -14.14 -9.05 7.05
C CYS A 219 -15.10 -8.49 5.99
N THR A 220 -14.66 -8.33 4.73
CA THR A 220 -15.58 -8.11 3.60
C THR A 220 -16.48 -9.32 3.34
N ASN A 221 -16.10 -10.51 3.82
CA ASN A 221 -16.88 -11.73 3.70
C ASN A 221 -17.32 -12.25 5.09
N PRO A 222 -18.57 -11.99 5.52
CA PRO A 222 -19.00 -12.17 6.92
C PRO A 222 -18.97 -13.63 7.41
N TRP A 223 -18.91 -14.60 6.49
CA TRP A 223 -18.81 -16.02 6.80
C TRP A 223 -17.38 -16.45 7.13
N VAL A 224 -16.40 -15.94 6.39
CA VAL A 224 -14.98 -16.17 6.68
C VAL A 224 -14.61 -15.48 7.99
N ALA A 225 -15.10 -14.26 8.20
CA ALA A 225 -14.93 -13.56 9.48
C ALA A 225 -15.50 -14.37 10.65
N LYS A 226 -16.71 -14.95 10.52
CA LYS A 226 -17.30 -15.82 11.56
C LYS A 226 -16.53 -17.12 11.76
N ALA A 227 -16.04 -17.76 10.70
CA ALA A 227 -15.25 -18.98 10.80
C ALA A 227 -13.90 -18.71 11.48
N VAL A 228 -13.24 -17.61 11.13
CA VAL A 228 -11.98 -17.18 11.74
C VAL A 228 -12.19 -16.75 13.19
N LEU A 229 -13.22 -15.95 13.51
CA LEU A 229 -13.56 -15.59 14.90
C LEU A 229 -13.93 -16.83 15.73
N ALA A 230 -14.67 -17.78 15.16
CA ALA A 230 -14.98 -19.04 15.84
C ALA A 230 -13.72 -19.87 16.08
N ALA A 231 -12.84 -20.01 15.08
CA ALA A 231 -11.57 -20.72 15.23
C ALA A 231 -10.62 -20.03 16.21
N LEU A 232 -10.55 -18.70 16.18
CA LEU A 232 -9.72 -17.90 17.07
C LEU A 232 -10.26 -17.94 18.51
N TRP A 233 -11.58 -17.94 18.68
CA TRP A 233 -12.24 -18.19 19.96
C TRP A 233 -12.00 -19.60 20.47
N SER A 234 -12.05 -20.61 19.60
CA SER A 234 -11.70 -22.00 19.94
C SER A 234 -10.24 -22.13 20.36
N CYS A 235 -9.31 -21.48 19.66
CA CYS A 235 -7.89 -21.43 20.00
C CYS A 235 -7.64 -20.68 21.32
N LEU A 236 -8.28 -19.53 21.56
CA LEU A 236 -8.20 -18.82 22.83
C LEU A 236 -8.79 -19.64 23.99
N ARG A 237 -9.87 -20.39 23.73
CA ARG A 237 -10.49 -21.27 24.74
C ARG A 237 -9.63 -22.49 25.05
N LEU A 238 -8.96 -23.05 24.05
CA LEU A 238 -7.96 -24.12 24.22
C LEU A 238 -6.73 -23.61 24.97
N MET A 239 -6.15 -22.48 24.55
CA MET A 239 -5.04 -21.84 25.24
C MET A 239 -5.40 -21.44 26.67
N GLY A 240 -6.59 -20.88 26.90
CA GLY A 240 -7.10 -20.59 28.24
C GLY A 240 -7.20 -21.86 29.09
N ARG A 241 -7.65 -22.98 28.51
CA ARG A 241 -7.72 -24.27 29.21
C ARG A 241 -6.35 -24.87 29.55
N PHE A 242 -5.31 -24.60 28.77
CA PHE A 242 -3.97 -25.14 29.02
C PHE A 242 -3.05 -24.20 29.81
N VAL A 243 -3.20 -22.87 29.63
CA VAL A 243 -2.34 -21.85 30.23
C VAL A 243 -2.84 -21.37 31.60
N LEU A 244 -4.16 -21.30 31.83
CA LEU A 244 -4.70 -20.91 33.14
C LEU A 244 -4.40 -21.91 34.28
N PRO A 245 -4.45 -23.26 34.09
CA PRO A 245 -4.06 -24.18 35.15
C PRO A 245 -2.55 -24.23 35.40
N LEU A 246 -1.71 -23.82 34.45
CA LEU A 246 -0.25 -23.72 34.66
C LEU A 246 0.15 -22.40 35.34
N SER A 247 -0.54 -21.29 35.05
CA SER A 247 -0.25 -19.99 35.66
C SER A 247 -0.76 -19.89 37.10
N LEU A 248 -1.94 -20.46 37.41
CA LEU A 248 -2.49 -20.47 38.78
C LEU A 248 -1.77 -21.43 39.73
N ARG A 249 -1.04 -22.42 39.21
CA ARG A 249 -0.20 -23.30 40.05
C ARG A 249 1.12 -22.65 40.46
N SER A 250 1.64 -21.69 39.68
CA SER A 250 2.88 -20.95 40.03
C SER A 250 2.63 -19.78 41.00
N VAL A 251 1.43 -19.18 40.99
CA VAL A 251 1.09 -18.04 41.86
C VAL A 251 0.64 -18.50 43.25
N GLY A 252 0.10 -19.72 43.38
CA GLY A 252 -0.27 -20.31 44.67
C GLY A 252 0.90 -20.65 45.60
N GLU A 253 2.12 -20.83 45.06
CA GLU A 253 3.32 -21.19 45.83
C GLU A 253 4.18 -19.98 46.25
N GLN A 254 3.91 -18.79 45.69
CA GLN A 254 4.62 -17.55 46.06
C GLN A 254 3.90 -16.70 47.12
N ALA A 255 2.63 -16.96 47.40
CA ALA A 255 1.86 -16.21 48.40
C ALA A 255 2.20 -16.57 49.87
N SER A 256 2.98 -17.63 50.12
CA SER A 256 3.32 -18.09 51.48
C SER A 256 4.66 -17.56 52.02
N ARG A 257 5.42 -16.78 51.25
CA ARG A 257 6.79 -16.37 51.63
C ARG A 257 7.13 -14.91 51.31
N THR A 258 6.30 -13.94 51.71
CA THR A 258 6.78 -12.55 51.88
C THR A 258 5.97 -11.80 52.95
N HIS A 259 6.23 -12.10 54.23
CA HIS A 259 5.98 -11.12 55.29
C HIS A 259 7.13 -10.09 55.27
N VAL A 260 6.99 -9.05 54.45
CA VAL A 260 7.88 -7.88 54.49
C VAL A 260 7.29 -6.86 55.48
N ARG A 261 7.99 -6.70 56.61
CA ARG A 261 7.77 -5.67 57.62
C ARG A 261 7.73 -4.28 56.97
N ARG A 262 6.67 -3.51 57.23
CA ARG A 262 6.70 -2.04 57.09
C ARG A 262 7.68 -1.44 58.11
N PRO A 263 8.57 -0.53 57.72
CA PRO A 263 9.39 0.21 58.67
C PRO A 263 8.53 1.26 59.37
N SER A 264 8.49 1.19 60.70
CA SER A 264 7.99 2.25 61.58
C SER A 264 8.90 3.48 61.53
N PRO A 265 8.35 4.71 61.55
CA PRO A 265 9.17 5.93 61.56
C PRO A 265 9.93 6.09 62.89
N PRO A 266 11.07 6.80 62.90
CA PRO A 266 11.96 6.90 64.06
C PRO A 266 11.28 7.63 65.22
N ARG A 267 11.25 6.98 66.40
CA ARG A 267 10.83 7.61 67.65
C ARG A 267 11.94 8.55 68.12
N LEU A 268 11.59 9.79 68.45
CA LEU A 268 12.49 10.68 69.20
C LEU A 268 12.82 10.08 70.57
N PRO A 269 14.03 10.29 71.08
CA PRO A 269 14.41 9.79 72.39
C PRO A 269 13.67 10.54 73.51
N GLU A 270 13.12 9.79 74.47
CA GLU A 270 12.18 10.26 75.50
C GLU A 270 12.68 11.44 76.33
N HIS A 271 14.00 11.63 76.46
CA HIS A 271 14.57 12.77 77.19
C HIS A 271 14.29 14.12 76.52
N VAL A 272 14.15 14.17 75.19
CA VAL A 272 13.79 15.40 74.46
C VAL A 272 12.31 15.72 74.62
N ALA A 273 11.45 14.68 74.59
CA ALA A 273 10.01 14.84 74.83
C ALA A 273 9.69 15.22 76.30
N ALA A 274 10.49 14.75 77.25
CA ALA A 274 10.40 15.11 78.67
C ALA A 274 10.87 16.54 78.94
N ALA A 275 12.01 16.96 78.36
CA ALA A 275 12.52 18.33 78.51
C ALA A 275 11.58 19.41 77.94
N VAL A 276 10.87 19.10 76.84
CA VAL A 276 9.84 19.98 76.28
C VAL A 276 8.58 20.02 77.15
N ARG A 277 8.22 18.93 77.83
CA ARG A 277 7.07 18.91 78.76
C ARG A 277 7.34 19.67 80.07
N GLU A 278 8.56 19.64 80.59
CA GLU A 278 8.88 20.32 81.86
C GLU A 278 9.09 21.84 81.71
N GLN A 279 9.48 22.34 80.54
CA GLN A 279 9.75 23.78 80.34
C GLN A 279 8.52 24.64 79.95
N LEU A 280 7.35 24.04 79.80
CA LEU A 280 6.15 24.72 79.27
C LEU A 280 5.05 25.15 80.28
N PRO A 281 5.14 24.99 81.62
CA PRO A 281 4.07 25.46 82.51
C PRO A 281 4.35 26.78 83.25
N SER A 282 5.17 27.70 82.72
CA SER A 282 5.25 29.05 83.29
C SER A 282 5.39 30.13 82.21
N HIS A 283 4.44 31.06 82.26
CA HIS A 283 4.23 32.19 81.34
C HIS A 283 5.53 32.91 80.95
N THR A 284 5.66 33.20 79.65
CA THR A 284 6.81 33.83 78.93
C THR A 284 7.87 32.87 78.36
N CYS A 285 7.47 32.02 77.41
CA CYS A 285 8.43 31.45 76.46
C CYS A 285 9.00 32.57 75.57
N ARG A 286 10.31 32.78 75.58
CA ARG A 286 10.96 33.79 74.71
C ARG A 286 10.77 33.41 73.23
N PRO A 287 10.52 34.37 72.33
CA PRO A 287 10.26 34.12 70.89
C PRO A 287 11.32 33.25 70.20
N ALA A 288 12.58 33.34 70.64
CA ALA A 288 13.69 32.55 70.10
C ALA A 288 13.56 31.03 70.38
N GLN A 289 12.97 30.63 71.52
CA GLN A 289 12.78 29.22 71.86
C GLN A 289 11.61 28.61 71.09
N LEU A 290 10.54 29.39 70.86
CA LEU A 290 9.40 28.99 70.04
C LEU A 290 9.80 28.84 68.56
N ARG A 291 10.69 29.73 68.07
CA ARG A 291 11.27 29.65 66.72
C ARG A 291 12.13 28.39 66.53
N ALA A 292 12.81 27.89 67.57
CA ALA A 292 13.57 26.64 67.53
C ALA A 292 12.66 25.39 67.63
N ALA A 293 11.58 25.44 68.42
CA ALA A 293 10.65 24.32 68.58
C ALA A 293 9.79 24.06 67.33
N VAL A 294 9.38 25.12 66.61
CA VAL A 294 8.57 25.01 65.38
C VAL A 294 9.34 24.37 64.22
N GLN A 295 10.67 24.34 64.25
CA GLN A 295 11.49 23.69 63.21
C GLN A 295 11.48 22.15 63.28
N HIS A 296 10.97 21.55 64.36
CA HIS A 296 10.81 20.09 64.48
C HIS A 296 9.34 19.67 64.27
N THR A 297 9.08 18.97 63.16
CA THR A 297 7.74 18.47 62.73
C THR A 297 7.01 17.60 63.76
N SER A 298 7.72 16.94 64.67
CA SER A 298 7.13 16.13 65.74
C SER A 298 6.61 16.96 66.92
N VAL A 299 7.17 18.15 67.16
CA VAL A 299 6.78 19.07 68.24
C VAL A 299 5.58 19.90 67.81
N THR A 300 5.53 20.27 66.53
CA THR A 300 4.45 21.08 65.93
C THR A 300 3.08 20.43 66.11
N ARG A 301 2.97 19.09 66.03
CA ARG A 301 1.68 18.38 66.21
C ARG A 301 1.12 18.47 67.63
N HIS A 302 1.97 18.33 68.65
CA HIS A 302 1.54 18.45 70.05
C HIS A 302 1.24 19.90 70.43
N LEU A 303 2.00 20.85 69.87
CA LEU A 303 1.77 22.27 70.04
C LEU A 303 0.46 22.70 69.36
N LEU A 304 0.15 22.17 68.17
CA LEU A 304 -1.13 22.37 67.48
C LEU A 304 -2.31 21.73 68.22
N GLN A 305 -2.14 20.52 68.80
CA GLN A 305 -3.17 19.91 69.66
C GLN A 305 -3.43 20.75 70.91
N HIS A 306 -2.39 21.26 71.56
CA HIS A 306 -2.53 22.14 72.71
C HIS A 306 -3.24 23.46 72.32
N LEU A 307 -2.90 24.04 71.17
CA LEU A 307 -3.56 25.23 70.63
C LEU A 307 -5.03 24.98 70.29
N GLN A 308 -5.35 23.82 69.73
CA GLN A 308 -6.72 23.37 69.45
C GLN A 308 -7.53 23.22 70.73
N GLN A 309 -6.92 22.67 71.79
CA GLN A 309 -7.54 22.56 73.11
C GLN A 309 -7.76 23.92 73.77
N THR A 310 -6.76 24.82 73.76
CA THR A 310 -6.93 26.19 74.28
C THR A 310 -7.95 27.01 73.49
N ALA A 311 -8.05 26.78 72.18
CA ALA A 311 -9.06 27.40 71.31
C ALA A 311 -10.47 26.93 71.65
N GLN A 312 -10.64 25.64 71.98
CA GLN A 312 -11.92 25.08 72.44
C GLN A 312 -12.28 25.58 73.85
N ASP A 313 -11.29 25.80 74.71
CA ASP A 313 -11.46 26.31 76.08
C ASP A 313 -11.71 27.83 76.14
N GLY A 314 -11.69 28.54 75.01
CA GLY A 314 -11.98 29.98 74.91
C GLY A 314 -10.92 30.91 75.54
N SER A 315 -9.81 30.36 76.05
CA SER A 315 -8.67 31.12 76.55
C SER A 315 -7.72 31.40 75.38
N SER A 316 -7.83 32.58 74.77
CA SER A 316 -6.93 32.91 73.66
C SER A 316 -5.50 33.11 74.19
N PRO A 317 -4.51 32.35 73.73
CA PRO A 317 -3.13 32.78 73.90
C PRO A 317 -2.99 34.12 73.16
N ALA A 318 -2.27 35.09 73.72
CA ALA A 318 -2.07 36.39 73.08
C ALA A 318 -1.33 36.21 71.75
N VAL A 319 -2.09 36.10 70.65
CA VAL A 319 -1.58 35.95 69.28
C VAL A 319 -0.78 37.20 68.87
N GLU A 320 -0.94 38.31 69.58
CA GLU A 320 -0.17 39.55 69.43
C GLU A 320 1.35 39.37 69.58
N GLU A 321 1.80 38.34 70.31
CA GLU A 321 3.23 38.07 70.50
C GLU A 321 3.82 37.14 69.42
N TRP A 322 3.00 36.63 68.50
CA TRP A 322 3.46 35.70 67.47
C TRP A 322 4.13 36.44 66.33
N ASP A 323 5.38 36.08 66.05
CA ASP A 323 6.05 36.51 64.84
C ASP A 323 5.31 35.96 63.61
N LEU A 324 5.22 36.78 62.56
CA LEU A 324 4.48 36.50 61.34
C LEU A 324 4.92 35.18 60.69
N ASP A 325 6.20 34.82 60.80
CA ASP A 325 6.71 33.58 60.23
C ASP A 325 6.33 32.34 61.05
N ALA A 326 6.18 32.47 62.38
CA ALA A 326 5.64 31.39 63.22
C ALA A 326 4.15 31.16 62.92
N PHE A 327 3.39 32.25 62.73
CA PHE A 327 2.00 32.18 62.33
C PHE A 327 1.83 31.52 60.95
N LYS A 328 2.64 31.90 59.96
CA LYS A 328 2.66 31.25 58.64
C LYS A 328 2.98 29.76 58.72
N ALA A 329 3.93 29.37 59.58
CA ALA A 329 4.28 27.96 59.75
C ALA A 329 3.13 27.15 60.36
N ALA A 330 2.44 27.71 61.36
CA ALA A 330 1.26 27.08 61.96
C ALA A 330 0.11 26.91 60.95
N VAL A 331 -0.17 27.94 60.13
CA VAL A 331 -1.19 27.87 59.07
C VAL A 331 -0.85 26.80 58.03
N ARG A 332 0.41 26.72 57.59
CA ARG A 332 0.84 25.70 56.61
C ARG A 332 0.69 24.29 57.16
N GLU A 333 1.02 24.06 58.42
CA GLU A 333 0.94 22.73 59.01
C GLU A 333 -0.51 22.34 59.34
N ALA A 334 -1.35 23.29 59.76
CA ALA A 334 -2.80 23.09 59.88
C ALA A 334 -3.42 22.70 58.52
N ALA A 335 -3.02 23.37 57.43
CA ALA A 335 -3.48 23.07 56.08
C ALA A 335 -2.93 21.74 55.53
N ARG A 336 -1.75 21.33 55.97
CA ARG A 336 -1.19 20.01 55.66
C ARG A 336 -1.95 18.89 56.36
N LEU A 337 -2.40 19.13 57.59
CA LEU A 337 -3.19 18.18 58.37
C LEU A 337 -4.66 18.14 57.95
N GLY A 338 -5.16 19.19 57.29
CA GLY A 338 -6.55 19.28 56.81
C GLY A 338 -7.56 19.55 57.94
N ASP A 339 -7.13 20.14 59.05
CA ASP A 339 -7.97 20.42 60.22
C ASP A 339 -8.67 21.78 60.05
N LEU A 340 -9.87 21.76 59.47
CA LEU A 340 -10.68 22.94 59.15
C LEU A 340 -11.01 23.82 60.37
N PRO A 341 -11.45 23.28 61.52
CA PRO A 341 -11.68 24.08 62.74
C PRO A 341 -10.45 24.88 63.19
N LEU A 342 -9.26 24.29 63.07
CA LEU A 342 -8.00 24.92 63.44
C LEU A 342 -7.64 26.03 62.44
N LEU A 343 -7.88 25.81 61.14
CA LEU A 343 -7.69 26.83 60.10
C LEU A 343 -8.65 28.00 60.26
N ASP A 344 -9.92 27.75 60.60
CA ASP A 344 -10.93 28.78 60.86
C ASP A 344 -10.58 29.62 62.09
N TRP A 345 -10.10 28.97 63.16
CA TRP A 345 -9.61 29.67 64.35
C TRP A 345 -8.37 30.52 64.07
N LEU A 346 -7.40 30.00 63.31
CA LEU A 346 -6.24 30.76 62.85
C LEU A 346 -6.67 31.91 61.92
N ALA A 347 -7.68 31.71 61.06
CA ALA A 347 -8.24 32.75 60.20
C ALA A 347 -8.84 33.90 61.03
N ALA A 348 -9.65 33.56 62.03
CA ALA A 348 -10.24 34.52 62.96
C ALA A 348 -9.16 35.28 63.76
N SER A 349 -8.12 34.58 64.20
CA SER A 349 -6.98 35.19 64.91
C SER A 349 -6.14 36.10 64.00
N ALA A 350 -6.00 35.77 62.71
CA ALA A 350 -5.34 36.62 61.71
C ALA A 350 -6.11 37.93 61.44
N GLN A 351 -7.43 37.94 61.68
CA GLN A 351 -8.23 39.16 61.55
C GLN A 351 -7.90 40.18 62.66
N GLN A 352 -7.60 39.71 63.87
CA GLN A 352 -7.22 40.57 65.00
C GLN A 352 -5.84 41.20 64.83
N LEU A 353 -4.89 40.50 64.20
CA LEU A 353 -3.54 41.01 63.93
C LEU A 353 -3.46 42.11 62.85
N GLY A 354 -4.56 42.43 62.16
CA GLY A 354 -4.63 43.53 61.17
C GLY A 354 -3.76 43.35 59.90
N THR A 355 -3.04 42.23 59.77
CA THR A 355 -2.14 42.02 58.63
C THR A 355 -2.91 41.43 57.44
N ARG A 356 -3.21 42.29 56.45
CA ARG A 356 -3.85 41.90 55.17
C ARG A 356 -3.16 40.74 54.46
N ALA A 357 -1.86 40.54 54.70
CA ALA A 357 -1.08 39.44 54.11
C ALA A 357 -1.39 38.07 54.74
N GLY A 358 -1.69 38.02 56.04
CA GLY A 358 -2.07 36.77 56.73
C GLY A 358 -3.46 36.29 56.30
N GLN A 359 -4.42 37.21 56.23
CA GLN A 359 -5.80 36.92 55.83
C GLN A 359 -5.90 36.29 54.42
N ARG A 360 -5.14 36.83 53.44
CA ARG A 360 -5.11 36.28 52.07
C ARG A 360 -4.51 34.88 52.01
N MET A 361 -3.57 34.55 52.89
CA MET A 361 -2.92 33.24 52.91
C MET A 361 -3.85 32.17 53.48
N VAL A 362 -4.54 32.49 54.58
CA VAL A 362 -5.48 31.55 55.21
C VAL A 362 -6.70 31.30 54.31
N ALA A 363 -7.24 32.35 53.68
CA ALA A 363 -8.33 32.20 52.71
C ALA A 363 -7.95 31.27 51.54
N ARG A 364 -6.73 31.43 50.99
CA ARG A 364 -6.24 30.56 49.91
C ARG A 364 -6.08 29.10 50.34
N GLN A 365 -5.66 28.85 51.58
CA GLN A 365 -5.50 27.50 52.11
C GLN A 365 -6.84 26.84 52.50
N LEU A 366 -7.84 27.62 52.91
CA LEU A 366 -9.22 27.15 53.11
C LEU A 366 -9.86 26.73 51.79
N GLU A 367 -9.73 27.55 50.73
CA GLU A 367 -10.20 27.19 49.37
C GLU A 367 -9.54 25.89 48.87
N GLU A 368 -8.22 25.73 49.08
CA GLU A 368 -7.49 24.49 48.75
C GLU A 368 -7.90 23.28 49.61
N GLY A 369 -8.40 23.51 50.83
CA GLY A 369 -8.91 22.46 51.73
C GLY A 369 -10.31 21.99 51.34
N GLU A 370 -11.21 22.93 51.04
CA GLU A 370 -12.56 22.63 50.55
C GLU A 370 -12.54 21.91 49.20
N GLY A 371 -11.65 22.30 48.29
CA GLY A 371 -11.44 21.60 47.02
C GLY A 371 -11.03 20.13 47.22
N ARG A 372 -10.17 19.83 48.20
CA ARG A 372 -9.79 18.45 48.54
C ARG A 372 -10.95 17.66 49.13
N ARG A 373 -11.81 18.28 49.96
CA ARG A 373 -13.00 17.62 50.51
C ARG A 373 -14.01 17.24 49.43
N GLN A 374 -14.28 18.14 48.48
CA GLN A 374 -15.16 17.86 47.35
C GLN A 374 -14.63 16.69 46.50
N GLN A 375 -13.31 16.61 46.30
CA GLN A 375 -12.68 15.47 45.62
C GLN A 375 -12.89 14.15 46.38
N TYR A 376 -12.76 14.15 47.72
CA TYR A 376 -13.02 12.95 48.53
C TYR A 376 -14.49 12.54 48.49
N GLU A 377 -15.44 13.48 48.55
CA GLU A 377 -16.87 13.19 48.46
C GLU A 377 -17.25 12.63 47.08
N GLN A 378 -16.68 13.16 45.99
CA GLN A 378 -16.83 12.59 44.64
C GLN A 378 -16.26 11.18 44.55
N GLN A 379 -15.11 10.92 45.18
CA GLN A 379 -14.50 9.59 45.18
C GLN A 379 -15.34 8.57 45.94
N LEU A 380 -16.01 8.98 47.02
CA LEU A 380 -16.89 8.12 47.82
C LEU A 380 -18.19 7.79 47.07
N GLN A 381 -18.77 8.77 46.37
CA GLN A 381 -19.91 8.55 45.47
C GLN A 381 -19.56 7.58 44.33
N TYR A 382 -18.37 7.73 43.75
CA TYR A 382 -17.88 6.81 42.72
C TYR A 382 -17.74 5.38 43.24
N GLN A 383 -17.25 5.18 44.48
CA GLN A 383 -17.19 3.86 45.10
C GLN A 383 -18.57 3.24 45.32
N GLN A 384 -19.54 4.00 45.83
CA GLN A 384 -20.92 3.51 46.01
C GLN A 384 -21.57 3.11 44.66
N GLN A 385 -21.28 3.87 43.60
CA GLN A 385 -21.76 3.53 42.26
C GLN A 385 -21.12 2.24 41.72
N GLN A 386 -19.82 2.01 42.01
CA GLN A 386 -19.16 0.76 41.67
C GLN A 386 -19.74 -0.44 42.45
N GLU A 387 -20.07 -0.29 43.73
CA GLU A 387 -20.69 -1.37 44.52
C GLU A 387 -22.08 -1.72 44.01
N LYS A 388 -22.91 -0.71 43.69
CA LYS A 388 -24.22 -0.94 43.09
C LYS A 388 -24.10 -1.66 41.75
N TRP A 389 -23.17 -1.22 40.90
CA TRP A 389 -22.92 -1.87 39.61
C TRP A 389 -22.44 -3.32 39.77
N ALA A 390 -21.60 -3.60 40.77
CA ALA A 390 -21.16 -4.96 41.09
C ALA A 390 -22.31 -5.87 41.56
N GLN A 391 -23.29 -5.34 42.32
CA GLN A 391 -24.47 -6.09 42.75
C GLN A 391 -25.41 -6.41 41.57
N GLU A 392 -25.62 -5.46 40.66
CA GLU A 392 -26.40 -5.68 39.43
C GLU A 392 -25.74 -6.75 38.55
N LEU A 393 -24.41 -6.67 38.36
CA LEU A 393 -23.63 -7.68 37.65
C LEU A 393 -23.71 -9.08 38.31
N ALA A 394 -23.73 -9.16 39.64
CA ALA A 394 -23.85 -10.44 40.35
C ALA A 394 -25.25 -11.06 40.16
N GLN A 395 -26.32 -10.26 40.19
CA GLN A 395 -27.68 -10.73 39.93
C GLN A 395 -27.87 -11.19 38.48
N ASP A 396 -27.34 -10.44 37.51
CA ASP A 396 -27.38 -10.81 36.10
C ASP A 396 -26.53 -12.05 35.82
N SER A 397 -25.39 -12.19 36.49
CA SER A 397 -24.55 -13.40 36.41
C SER A 397 -25.31 -14.63 36.94
N CYS A 398 -25.96 -14.54 38.10
CA CYS A 398 -26.77 -15.63 38.65
C CYS A 398 -27.92 -16.04 37.72
N ARG A 399 -28.62 -15.06 37.11
CA ARG A 399 -29.66 -15.32 36.11
C ARG A 399 -29.09 -16.00 34.87
N HIS A 400 -27.93 -15.56 34.40
CA HIS A 400 -27.25 -16.15 33.25
C HIS A 400 -26.80 -17.59 33.53
N TYR A 401 -26.23 -17.87 34.72
CA TYR A 401 -25.83 -19.22 35.12
C TYR A 401 -27.01 -20.18 35.23
N LEU A 402 -28.14 -19.74 35.80
CA LEU A 402 -29.35 -20.56 35.87
C LEU A 402 -29.91 -20.85 34.46
N HIS A 403 -29.92 -19.85 33.58
CA HIS A 403 -30.28 -20.04 32.17
C HIS A 403 -29.36 -21.03 31.46
N GLN A 404 -28.05 -20.93 31.69
CA GLN A 404 -27.06 -21.79 31.05
C GLN A 404 -27.13 -23.22 31.59
N ALA A 405 -27.38 -23.40 32.88
CA ALA A 405 -27.56 -24.72 33.50
C ALA A 405 -28.84 -25.40 33.00
N ALA A 406 -29.96 -24.68 32.92
CA ALA A 406 -31.20 -25.20 32.35
C ALA A 406 -31.04 -25.55 30.87
N HIS A 407 -30.33 -24.72 30.10
CA HIS A 407 -30.06 -24.98 28.68
C HIS A 407 -29.16 -26.21 28.50
N ALA A 408 -28.10 -26.35 29.30
CA ALA A 408 -27.20 -27.52 29.27
C ALA A 408 -27.90 -28.82 29.69
N ALA A 409 -28.81 -28.77 30.67
CA ALA A 409 -29.59 -29.94 31.09
C ALA A 409 -30.55 -30.41 29.98
N LEU A 410 -31.23 -29.47 29.30
CA LEU A 410 -32.09 -29.80 28.16
C LEU A 410 -31.28 -30.29 26.96
N GLU A 411 -30.11 -29.72 26.70
CA GLU A 411 -29.19 -30.16 25.65
C GLU A 411 -28.69 -31.59 25.90
N ALA A 412 -28.22 -31.89 27.11
CA ALA A 412 -27.84 -33.24 27.50
C ALA A 412 -29.00 -34.23 27.39
N ALA A 413 -30.22 -33.83 27.75
CA ALA A 413 -31.41 -34.66 27.60
C ALA A 413 -31.76 -34.93 26.11
N ALA A 414 -31.56 -33.97 25.20
CA ALA A 414 -31.70 -34.19 23.75
C ALA A 414 -30.68 -35.19 23.23
N GLU A 415 -29.41 -34.94 23.53
CA GLU A 415 -28.28 -35.71 22.99
C GLU A 415 -28.31 -37.15 23.49
N SER A 416 -28.77 -37.36 24.72
CA SER A 416 -28.97 -38.69 25.31
C SER A 416 -30.29 -39.38 24.91
N GLY A 417 -31.17 -38.70 24.16
CA GLY A 417 -32.47 -39.25 23.76
C GLY A 417 -33.44 -39.49 24.93
N GLN A 418 -33.25 -38.80 26.06
CA GLN A 418 -34.10 -38.93 27.25
C GLN A 418 -35.42 -38.16 27.08
N PHE A 419 -36.31 -38.70 26.26
CA PHE A 419 -37.58 -38.07 25.89
C PHE A 419 -38.52 -37.82 27.08
N ASP A 420 -38.43 -38.62 28.15
CA ASP A 420 -39.27 -38.45 29.35
C ASP A 420 -38.93 -37.19 30.15
N MET A 421 -37.65 -36.82 30.24
CA MET A 421 -37.24 -35.56 30.88
C MET A 421 -37.73 -34.34 30.09
N LEU A 422 -37.65 -34.40 28.76
CA LEU A 422 -38.19 -33.35 27.88
C LEU A 422 -39.72 -33.26 27.99
N ARG A 423 -40.40 -34.41 28.11
CA ARG A 423 -41.85 -34.46 28.29
C ARG A 423 -42.27 -33.86 29.62
N LEU A 424 -41.60 -34.21 30.71
CA LEU A 424 -41.83 -33.64 32.05
C LEU A 424 -41.63 -32.12 32.07
N ALA A 425 -40.61 -31.61 31.38
CA ALA A 425 -40.38 -30.18 31.23
C ALA A 425 -41.53 -29.50 30.45
N CYS A 426 -42.05 -30.13 29.40
CA CYS A 426 -43.17 -29.58 28.62
C CYS A 426 -44.53 -29.66 29.35
N THR A 427 -44.76 -30.68 30.18
CA THR A 427 -46.05 -30.93 30.84
C THR A 427 -46.24 -30.23 32.18
N ALA A 428 -45.27 -29.47 32.67
CA ALA A 428 -45.38 -28.76 33.94
C ALA A 428 -46.60 -27.81 33.92
N PRO A 429 -47.65 -28.06 34.74
CA PRO A 429 -48.96 -27.45 34.55
C PRO A 429 -48.89 -25.93 34.74
N ALA A 430 -49.41 -25.20 33.77
CA ALA A 430 -49.72 -23.77 33.89
C ALA A 430 -50.99 -23.61 34.73
N SER A 431 -50.88 -23.83 36.04
CA SER A 431 -52.01 -23.61 36.95
C SER A 431 -52.27 -22.10 37.13
N GLY A 432 -53.06 -21.52 36.23
CA GLY A 432 -54.06 -20.48 36.46
C GLY A 432 -53.70 -19.08 36.98
N GLN A 433 -52.59 -18.86 37.70
CA GLN A 433 -52.27 -17.53 38.24
C GLN A 433 -50.77 -17.26 38.14
N ALA A 434 -50.43 -16.22 37.36
CA ALA A 434 -49.09 -15.67 37.11
C ALA A 434 -47.99 -16.74 37.00
N ALA A 435 -47.72 -17.20 35.76
CA ALA A 435 -46.62 -18.11 35.48
C ALA A 435 -45.38 -17.67 36.24
N SER A 436 -44.93 -18.51 37.18
CA SER A 436 -43.75 -18.21 37.98
C SER A 436 -42.58 -17.85 37.05
N PRO A 437 -41.64 -16.98 37.45
CA PRO A 437 -40.49 -16.65 36.62
C PRO A 437 -39.73 -17.92 36.18
N ALA A 438 -39.72 -18.97 37.00
CA ALA A 438 -39.20 -20.28 36.61
C ALA A 438 -39.94 -20.93 35.42
N GLN A 439 -41.25 -20.78 35.33
CA GLN A 439 -42.05 -21.32 34.24
C GLN A 439 -41.89 -20.51 32.94
N GLN A 440 -41.75 -19.19 33.02
CA GLN A 440 -41.41 -18.34 31.87
C GLN A 440 -40.00 -18.69 31.34
N LEU A 441 -39.04 -18.92 32.24
CA LEU A 441 -37.70 -19.38 31.89
C LEU A 441 -37.73 -20.75 31.19
N LEU A 442 -38.54 -21.67 31.69
CA LEU A 442 -38.71 -23.01 31.11
C LEU A 442 -39.35 -22.93 29.71
N GLN A 443 -40.39 -22.12 29.53
CA GLN A 443 -41.05 -21.90 28.23
C GLN A 443 -40.07 -21.29 27.21
N HIS A 444 -39.28 -20.30 27.63
CA HIS A 444 -38.24 -19.71 26.79
C HIS A 444 -37.14 -20.73 26.44
N ALA A 445 -36.74 -21.57 27.40
CA ALA A 445 -35.74 -22.62 27.19
C ALA A 445 -36.26 -23.68 26.20
N VAL A 446 -37.52 -24.11 26.32
CA VAL A 446 -38.18 -25.05 25.39
C VAL A 446 -38.30 -24.44 24.00
N ALA A 447 -38.66 -23.16 23.88
CA ALA A 447 -38.72 -22.47 22.59
C ALA A 447 -37.35 -22.38 21.92
N HIS A 448 -36.33 -21.95 22.66
CA HIS A 448 -34.95 -21.90 22.16
C HIS A 448 -34.44 -23.30 21.77
N PHE A 449 -34.77 -24.31 22.56
CA PHE A 449 -34.38 -25.68 22.29
C PHE A 449 -35.08 -26.27 21.06
N ALA A 450 -36.36 -26.00 20.87
CA ALA A 450 -37.08 -26.38 19.66
C ALA A 450 -36.46 -25.72 18.41
N GLN A 451 -36.02 -24.46 18.52
CA GLN A 451 -35.25 -23.80 17.46
C GLN A 451 -33.90 -24.48 17.20
N GLN A 452 -33.16 -24.86 18.25
CA GLN A 452 -31.89 -25.57 18.09
C GLN A 452 -32.09 -26.97 17.48
N ALA A 453 -33.11 -27.71 17.91
CA ALA A 453 -33.46 -29.01 17.36
C ALA A 453 -33.84 -28.89 15.87
N ALA A 454 -34.63 -27.87 15.51
CA ALA A 454 -34.94 -27.54 14.12
C ALA A 454 -33.69 -27.19 13.31
N LYS A 455 -32.79 -26.39 13.88
CA LYS A 455 -31.52 -26.00 13.25
C LYS A 455 -30.55 -27.17 13.08
N ARG A 456 -30.50 -28.11 14.03
CA ARG A 456 -29.64 -29.30 14.00
C ARG A 456 -30.23 -30.46 13.20
N GLY A 457 -31.53 -30.43 12.87
CA GLY A 457 -32.20 -31.48 12.12
C GLY A 457 -32.60 -32.68 12.98
N GLN A 458 -32.75 -32.49 14.29
CA GLN A 458 -33.15 -33.56 15.22
C GLN A 458 -34.66 -33.83 15.12
N LEU A 459 -35.07 -34.61 14.11
CA LEU A 459 -36.47 -34.81 13.77
C LEU A 459 -37.29 -35.45 14.90
N ALA A 460 -36.76 -36.46 15.59
CA ALA A 460 -37.48 -37.13 16.69
C ALA A 460 -37.77 -36.18 17.86
N VAL A 461 -36.77 -35.39 18.26
CA VAL A 461 -36.90 -34.39 19.32
C VAL A 461 -37.89 -33.30 18.89
N LEU A 462 -37.76 -32.80 17.65
CA LEU A 462 -38.67 -31.78 17.12
C LEU A 462 -40.11 -32.30 16.98
N GLN A 463 -40.33 -33.57 16.62
CA GLN A 463 -41.66 -34.19 16.57
C GLN A 463 -42.30 -34.23 17.95
N LEU A 464 -41.55 -34.62 18.97
CA LEU A 464 -42.02 -34.68 20.35
C LEU A 464 -42.34 -33.28 20.88
N LEU A 465 -41.43 -32.33 20.66
CA LEU A 465 -41.64 -30.93 21.05
C LEU A 465 -42.84 -30.32 20.31
N LEU A 466 -43.01 -30.55 19.01
CA LEU A 466 -44.17 -30.01 18.27
C LEU A 466 -45.51 -30.59 18.74
N ARG A 467 -45.50 -31.83 19.23
CA ARG A 467 -46.67 -32.53 19.78
C ARG A 467 -47.07 -32.02 21.17
N GLU A 468 -46.10 -31.76 22.03
CA GLU A 468 -46.33 -31.41 23.45
C GLU A 468 -46.21 -29.89 23.73
N ALA A 469 -45.60 -29.11 22.83
CA ALA A 469 -45.35 -27.68 23.07
C ALA A 469 -46.60 -26.80 22.91
N PRO A 470 -46.71 -25.74 23.73
CA PRO A 470 -47.84 -24.82 23.71
C PRO A 470 -48.02 -24.11 22.35
N PRO A 471 -49.24 -23.62 22.04
CA PRO A 471 -49.53 -22.88 20.80
C PRO A 471 -48.76 -21.56 20.65
N GLN A 472 -48.15 -21.05 21.73
CA GLN A 472 -47.37 -19.80 21.74
C GLN A 472 -46.02 -19.89 21.00
N LEU A 473 -45.61 -21.09 20.59
CA LEU A 473 -44.34 -21.27 19.91
C LEU A 473 -44.47 -20.80 18.46
N GLU A 474 -43.91 -19.62 18.16
CA GLU A 474 -44.03 -18.99 16.85
C GLU A 474 -43.49 -19.91 15.74
N THR A 475 -44.39 -20.42 14.91
CA THR A 475 -44.07 -21.27 13.74
C THR A 475 -43.02 -20.62 12.85
N VAL A 476 -43.07 -19.30 12.69
CA VAL A 476 -42.10 -18.51 11.90
C VAL A 476 -40.67 -18.68 12.45
N GLN A 477 -40.47 -18.66 13.77
CA GLN A 477 -39.14 -18.80 14.36
C GLN A 477 -38.57 -20.21 14.18
N LEU A 478 -39.40 -21.25 14.28
CA LEU A 478 -39.00 -22.63 13.99
C LEU A 478 -38.63 -22.82 12.52
N LEU A 479 -39.43 -22.30 11.60
CA LEU A 479 -39.12 -22.37 10.17
C LEU A 479 -37.80 -21.65 9.86
N ARG A 480 -37.59 -20.45 10.41
CA ARG A 480 -36.31 -19.73 10.28
C ARG A 480 -35.14 -20.52 10.86
N ALA A 481 -35.33 -21.20 11.98
CA ALA A 481 -34.29 -22.03 12.58
C ALA A 481 -33.94 -23.25 11.71
N ALA A 482 -34.95 -23.93 11.17
CA ALA A 482 -34.76 -25.05 10.23
C ALA A 482 -34.05 -24.60 8.94
N ILE A 483 -34.45 -23.45 8.38
CA ILE A 483 -33.80 -22.82 7.21
C ILE A 483 -32.35 -22.47 7.52
N ARG A 484 -32.08 -21.83 8.66
CA ARG A 484 -30.70 -21.52 9.09
C ARG A 484 -29.83 -22.77 9.25
N GLY A 485 -30.44 -23.89 9.59
CA GLY A 485 -29.79 -25.20 9.70
C GLY A 485 -29.62 -25.96 8.39
N ASN A 486 -30.24 -25.49 7.30
CA ASN A 486 -30.37 -26.21 6.03
C ASN A 486 -31.04 -27.60 6.18
N GLN A 487 -32.03 -27.70 7.07
CA GLN A 487 -32.67 -28.97 7.43
C GLN A 487 -34.04 -29.09 6.75
N LEU A 488 -34.05 -29.52 5.49
CA LEU A 488 -35.28 -29.69 4.70
C LEU A 488 -36.31 -30.62 5.40
N PRO A 489 -35.94 -31.75 6.03
CA PRO A 489 -36.92 -32.61 6.70
C PRO A 489 -37.52 -31.97 7.96
N ALA A 490 -36.71 -31.21 8.72
CA ALA A 490 -37.19 -30.49 9.90
C ALA A 490 -38.16 -29.38 9.49
N PHE A 491 -37.82 -28.67 8.41
CA PHE A 491 -38.69 -27.68 7.79
C PHE A 491 -40.02 -28.28 7.33
N GLN A 492 -40.00 -29.41 6.59
CA GLN A 492 -41.21 -30.11 6.15
C GLN A 492 -42.08 -30.59 7.32
N LEU A 493 -41.45 -31.08 8.38
CA LEU A 493 -42.14 -31.52 9.57
C LEU A 493 -42.87 -30.38 10.29
N VAL A 494 -42.21 -29.23 10.46
CA VAL A 494 -42.81 -28.04 11.09
C VAL A 494 -44.03 -27.59 10.27
N LEU A 495 -43.92 -27.53 8.94
CA LEU A 495 -45.05 -27.21 8.07
C LEU A 495 -46.18 -28.23 8.15
N ALA A 496 -45.86 -29.53 8.15
CA ALA A 496 -46.86 -30.60 8.21
C ALA A 496 -47.65 -30.60 9.53
N LYS A 497 -47.03 -30.15 10.64
CA LYS A 497 -47.65 -30.16 11.98
C LYS A 497 -48.31 -28.84 12.37
N ARG A 498 -47.79 -27.70 11.92
CA ARG A 498 -48.27 -26.37 12.33
C ARG A 498 -48.90 -25.54 11.20
N GLY A 499 -48.86 -26.02 9.96
CA GLY A 499 -49.35 -25.29 8.79
C GLY A 499 -48.43 -24.13 8.38
N MET A 500 -48.76 -23.47 7.27
CA MET A 500 -48.08 -22.24 6.86
C MET A 500 -48.53 -21.08 7.73
N PRO A 501 -47.61 -20.32 8.34
CA PRO A 501 -47.98 -19.07 9.02
C PRO A 501 -48.48 -18.05 8.00
N ALA A 502 -49.44 -17.20 8.40
CA ALA A 502 -49.90 -16.08 7.57
C ALA A 502 -48.75 -15.15 7.18
N ASP A 503 -47.78 -14.95 8.09
CA ASP A 503 -46.57 -14.15 7.87
C ASP A 503 -45.38 -15.02 7.43
N ALA A 504 -45.48 -15.64 6.25
CA ALA A 504 -44.38 -16.45 5.69
C ALA A 504 -43.20 -15.61 5.15
N GLY A 505 -43.37 -14.28 5.01
CA GLY A 505 -42.38 -13.37 4.42
C GLY A 505 -40.97 -13.47 5.03
N PRO A 506 -40.81 -13.40 6.37
CA PRO A 506 -39.49 -13.52 7.01
C PRO A 506 -38.79 -14.86 6.79
N ALA A 507 -39.56 -15.95 6.69
CA ALA A 507 -39.02 -17.27 6.42
C ALA A 507 -38.56 -17.41 4.95
N LEU A 508 -39.36 -16.91 4.00
CA LEU A 508 -38.98 -16.82 2.59
C LEU A 508 -37.70 -16.01 2.42
N LEU A 509 -37.61 -14.85 3.08
CA LEU A 509 -36.43 -14.00 3.03
C LEU A 509 -35.21 -14.76 3.56
N GLU A 510 -35.28 -15.36 4.75
CA GLU A 510 -34.18 -16.16 5.32
C GLU A 510 -33.75 -17.31 4.38
N ALA A 511 -34.68 -17.95 3.67
CA ALA A 511 -34.37 -19.00 2.70
C ALA A 511 -33.56 -18.47 1.50
N VAL A 512 -33.93 -17.28 1.01
CA VAL A 512 -33.14 -16.56 0.00
C VAL A 512 -31.75 -16.22 0.57
N TRP A 513 -31.65 -15.67 1.78
CA TRP A 513 -30.33 -15.33 2.36
C TRP A 513 -29.41 -16.54 2.60
N LYS A 514 -29.96 -17.76 2.71
CA LYS A 514 -29.21 -19.01 2.94
C LYS A 514 -28.96 -19.84 1.68
N HIS A 515 -29.31 -19.36 0.49
CA HIS A 515 -29.11 -20.06 -0.78
C HIS A 515 -29.85 -21.41 -0.84
N GLN A 516 -31.10 -21.47 -0.39
CA GLN A 516 -31.88 -22.71 -0.35
C GLN A 516 -33.06 -22.69 -1.34
N PRO A 517 -32.82 -22.93 -2.65
CA PRO A 517 -33.86 -22.87 -3.67
C PRO A 517 -34.95 -23.94 -3.46
N ALA A 518 -34.60 -25.12 -2.96
CA ALA A 518 -35.56 -26.20 -2.71
C ALA A 518 -36.57 -25.83 -1.61
N VAL A 519 -36.10 -25.19 -0.53
CA VAL A 519 -36.96 -24.72 0.57
C VAL A 519 -37.85 -23.57 0.09
N LEU A 520 -37.28 -22.64 -0.69
CA LEU A 520 -38.03 -21.54 -1.28
C LEU A 520 -39.16 -22.02 -2.21
N ARG A 521 -38.85 -22.93 -3.16
CA ARG A 521 -39.85 -23.51 -4.07
C ARG A 521 -40.99 -24.17 -3.30
N ARG A 522 -40.68 -24.86 -2.19
CA ARG A 522 -41.69 -25.52 -1.37
C ARG A 522 -42.53 -24.54 -0.56
N LEU A 523 -41.92 -23.49 0.01
CA LEU A 523 -42.67 -22.42 0.70
C LEU A 523 -43.64 -21.73 -0.24
N VAL A 524 -43.19 -21.37 -1.44
CA VAL A 524 -44.01 -20.71 -2.45
C VAL A 524 -45.15 -21.60 -2.93
N ALA A 525 -44.88 -22.91 -3.14
CA ALA A 525 -45.92 -23.87 -3.52
C ALA A 525 -47.02 -24.07 -2.46
N LEU A 526 -46.72 -23.81 -1.18
CA LEU A 526 -47.66 -24.05 -0.07
C LEU A 526 -48.36 -22.79 0.44
N GLY A 527 -47.71 -21.63 0.39
CA GLY A 527 -48.26 -20.37 0.93
C GLY A 527 -48.45 -19.26 -0.10
N GLY A 528 -48.12 -19.49 -1.37
CA GLY A 528 -48.08 -18.45 -2.39
C GLY A 528 -46.93 -17.46 -2.19
N LEU A 529 -46.79 -16.51 -3.11
CA LEU A 529 -45.88 -15.38 -2.93
C LEU A 529 -46.56 -14.27 -2.11
N PRO A 530 -45.81 -13.58 -1.24
CA PRO A 530 -46.30 -12.37 -0.59
C PRO A 530 -46.63 -11.30 -1.65
N ALA A 531 -47.60 -10.43 -1.36
CA ALA A 531 -47.99 -9.34 -2.26
C ALA A 531 -46.82 -8.40 -2.60
N ASP A 532 -45.85 -8.24 -1.69
CA ASP A 532 -44.61 -7.52 -1.95
C ASP A 532 -43.44 -8.50 -2.14
N THR A 533 -43.08 -8.73 -3.40
CA THR A 533 -42.01 -9.66 -3.83
C THR A 533 -40.65 -8.98 -3.89
N LEU A 534 -40.62 -7.65 -3.77
CA LEU A 534 -39.44 -6.83 -3.96
C LEU A 534 -38.35 -7.06 -2.90
N PRO A 535 -38.65 -7.27 -1.60
CA PRO A 535 -37.64 -7.63 -0.61
C PRO A 535 -36.95 -8.96 -0.92
N LEU A 536 -37.69 -9.93 -1.48
CA LEU A 536 -37.15 -11.24 -1.87
C LEU A 536 -36.23 -11.12 -3.08
N LEU A 537 -36.64 -10.35 -4.09
CA LEU A 537 -35.83 -10.10 -5.27
C LEU A 537 -34.55 -9.32 -4.91
N ARG A 538 -34.65 -8.29 -4.07
CA ARG A 538 -33.47 -7.56 -3.56
C ARG A 538 -32.53 -8.47 -2.76
N ALA A 539 -33.06 -9.39 -1.97
CA ALA A 539 -32.25 -10.34 -1.23
C ALA A 539 -31.54 -11.30 -2.19
N ALA A 540 -32.24 -11.80 -3.21
CA ALA A 540 -31.69 -12.73 -4.20
C ALA A 540 -30.61 -12.07 -5.07
N THR A 541 -30.81 -10.81 -5.47
CA THR A 541 -29.79 -10.05 -6.23
C THR A 541 -28.61 -9.67 -5.34
N ALA A 542 -28.84 -9.37 -4.06
CA ALA A 542 -27.77 -9.06 -3.11
C ALA A 542 -26.90 -10.29 -2.75
N THR A 543 -27.48 -11.49 -2.69
CA THR A 543 -26.74 -12.74 -2.46
C THR A 543 -26.20 -13.35 -3.74
N GLY A 544 -26.66 -12.87 -4.89
CA GLY A 544 -26.20 -13.29 -6.19
C GLY A 544 -26.78 -14.60 -6.72
N GLN A 545 -27.99 -14.97 -6.29
CA GLN A 545 -28.63 -16.23 -6.66
C GLN A 545 -29.47 -16.08 -7.92
N ALA A 546 -28.84 -16.26 -9.08
CA ALA A 546 -29.51 -16.13 -10.38
C ALA A 546 -30.73 -17.06 -10.50
N GLU A 547 -30.62 -18.34 -10.14
CA GLU A 547 -31.72 -19.31 -10.23
C GLU A 547 -32.94 -18.94 -9.37
N VAL A 548 -32.69 -18.39 -8.18
CA VAL A 548 -33.74 -17.98 -7.25
C VAL A 548 -34.42 -16.72 -7.76
N ALA A 549 -33.64 -15.74 -8.21
CA ALA A 549 -34.19 -14.51 -8.77
C ALA A 549 -34.98 -14.79 -10.06
N GLU A 550 -34.49 -15.67 -10.94
CA GLU A 550 -35.20 -16.10 -12.14
C GLU A 550 -36.53 -16.79 -11.80
N TYR A 551 -36.51 -17.73 -10.85
CA TYR A 551 -37.73 -18.39 -10.38
C TYR A 551 -38.75 -17.40 -9.78
N LEU A 552 -38.28 -16.42 -9.00
CA LEU A 552 -39.14 -15.36 -8.45
C LEU A 552 -39.74 -14.47 -9.55
N LEU A 553 -38.95 -14.13 -10.56
CA LEU A 553 -39.40 -13.31 -11.71
C LEU A 553 -40.40 -14.06 -12.58
N GLN A 554 -40.22 -15.36 -12.81
CA GLN A 554 -41.15 -16.20 -13.56
C GLN A 554 -42.52 -16.30 -12.88
N LEU A 555 -42.56 -16.29 -11.54
CA LEU A 555 -43.81 -16.42 -10.79
C LEU A 555 -44.53 -15.10 -10.52
N ALA A 556 -43.79 -14.04 -10.18
CA ALA A 556 -44.36 -12.77 -9.75
C ALA A 556 -44.48 -11.74 -10.88
N GLY A 557 -43.78 -11.95 -11.99
CA GLY A 557 -43.48 -10.88 -12.92
C GLY A 557 -42.54 -9.84 -12.31
N LEU A 558 -42.26 -8.78 -13.08
CA LEU A 558 -41.35 -7.73 -12.66
C LEU A 558 -42.07 -6.69 -11.78
N PRO A 559 -41.60 -6.39 -10.56
CA PRO A 559 -42.23 -5.37 -9.73
C PRO A 559 -41.95 -3.97 -10.30
N ALA A 560 -42.88 -3.03 -10.13
CA ALA A 560 -42.78 -1.65 -10.62
C ALA A 560 -41.56 -0.84 -10.12
N LYS A 561 -40.81 -1.36 -9.13
CA LYS A 561 -39.57 -0.77 -8.58
C LYS A 561 -38.34 -1.68 -8.77
N ALA A 562 -38.35 -2.54 -9.80
CA ALA A 562 -37.26 -3.47 -10.07
C ALA A 562 -35.92 -2.81 -10.44
N GLU A 563 -35.92 -1.53 -10.82
CA GLU A 563 -34.71 -0.77 -11.18
C GLU A 563 -33.65 -0.84 -10.08
N GLN A 564 -34.04 -0.71 -8.80
CA GLN A 564 -33.10 -0.83 -7.68
C GLN A 564 -32.49 -2.23 -7.55
N ALA A 565 -33.24 -3.28 -7.94
CA ALA A 565 -32.73 -4.64 -7.95
C ALA A 565 -31.76 -4.87 -9.12
N MET A 566 -32.01 -4.24 -10.28
CA MET A 566 -31.09 -4.25 -11.42
C MET A 566 -29.80 -3.49 -11.11
N VAL A 567 -29.87 -2.31 -10.48
CA VAL A 567 -28.67 -1.56 -10.03
C VAL A 567 -27.80 -2.45 -9.13
N ARG A 568 -28.40 -3.13 -8.16
CA ARG A 568 -27.66 -4.06 -7.29
C ARG A 568 -27.09 -5.27 -8.02
N ALA A 569 -27.77 -5.77 -9.05
CA ALA A 569 -27.26 -6.85 -9.88
C ALA A 569 -26.01 -6.41 -10.66
N ILE A 570 -25.98 -5.16 -11.11
CA ILE A 570 -24.81 -4.54 -11.76
C ILE A 570 -23.64 -4.40 -10.77
N GLU A 571 -23.89 -3.82 -9.59
CA GLU A 571 -22.88 -3.65 -8.53
C GLU A 571 -22.25 -4.99 -8.07
N ARG A 572 -22.98 -6.10 -8.20
CA ARG A 572 -22.54 -7.45 -7.79
C ARG A 572 -22.01 -8.32 -8.93
N TYR A 573 -21.79 -7.74 -10.12
CA TYR A 573 -21.25 -8.46 -11.28
C TYR A 573 -22.12 -9.64 -11.74
N GLN A 574 -23.42 -9.41 -11.94
CA GLN A 574 -24.36 -10.46 -12.34
C GLN A 574 -24.96 -10.23 -13.74
N PRO A 575 -24.19 -10.42 -14.82
CA PRO A 575 -24.64 -10.11 -16.18
C PRO A 575 -25.79 -11.01 -16.66
N HIS A 576 -25.83 -12.28 -16.21
CA HIS A 576 -26.91 -13.20 -16.56
C HIS A 576 -28.24 -12.77 -15.94
N LEU A 577 -28.22 -12.36 -14.67
CA LEU A 577 -29.42 -11.92 -13.98
C LEU A 577 -29.94 -10.60 -14.55
N LEU A 578 -29.02 -9.67 -14.85
CA LEU A 578 -29.37 -8.42 -15.52
C LEU A 578 -30.03 -8.68 -16.88
N ALA A 579 -29.48 -9.60 -17.69
CA ALA A 579 -30.06 -9.97 -18.97
C ALA A 579 -31.50 -10.50 -18.81
N VAL A 580 -31.72 -11.45 -17.89
CA VAL A 580 -33.07 -12.00 -17.62
C VAL A 580 -34.03 -10.89 -17.16
N MET A 581 -33.59 -10.01 -16.26
CA MET A 581 -34.41 -8.89 -15.79
C MET A 581 -34.76 -7.92 -16.92
N LEU A 582 -33.82 -7.60 -17.81
CA LEU A 582 -34.05 -6.72 -18.96
C LEU A 582 -34.98 -7.38 -19.99
N THR A 583 -34.83 -8.68 -20.26
CA THR A 583 -35.74 -9.39 -21.18
C THR A 583 -37.18 -9.43 -20.69
N MET A 584 -37.38 -9.49 -19.37
CA MET A 584 -38.71 -9.54 -18.76
C MET A 584 -39.32 -8.15 -18.55
N SER A 585 -38.48 -7.11 -18.39
CA SER A 585 -38.90 -5.74 -18.10
C SER A 585 -39.29 -4.94 -19.35
N GLY A 586 -38.73 -5.30 -20.50
CA GLY A 586 -38.65 -4.38 -21.64
C GLY A 586 -37.66 -3.23 -21.39
N PRO A 587 -37.57 -2.26 -22.31
CA PRO A 587 -36.61 -1.17 -22.22
C PRO A 587 -36.85 -0.32 -20.96
N PRO A 588 -35.82 -0.09 -20.11
CA PRO A 588 -35.98 0.76 -18.94
C PRO A 588 -36.28 2.20 -19.36
N ALA A 589 -37.34 2.79 -18.78
CA ALA A 589 -37.77 4.15 -19.10
C ALA A 589 -36.73 5.21 -18.69
N ASP A 590 -35.90 4.92 -17.68
CA ASP A 590 -34.76 5.74 -17.30
C ASP A 590 -33.48 4.87 -17.13
N ALA A 591 -32.76 4.69 -18.24
CA ALA A 591 -31.52 3.90 -18.25
C ALA A 591 -30.34 4.62 -17.55
N HIS A 592 -30.48 5.89 -17.16
CA HIS A 592 -29.38 6.69 -16.64
C HIS A 592 -28.79 6.10 -15.35
N GLN A 593 -29.61 5.70 -14.38
CA GLN A 593 -29.13 5.10 -13.13
C GLN A 593 -28.44 3.75 -13.34
N LEU A 594 -28.95 2.94 -14.26
CA LEU A 594 -28.38 1.63 -14.59
C LEU A 594 -27.03 1.78 -15.30
N LEU A 595 -26.92 2.71 -16.26
CA LEU A 595 -25.67 2.99 -16.95
C LEU A 595 -24.65 3.63 -16.01
N MET A 596 -25.06 4.56 -15.14
CA MET A 596 -24.19 5.13 -14.10
C MET A 596 -23.63 4.04 -13.19
N ALA A 597 -24.47 3.11 -12.71
CA ALA A 597 -24.02 1.99 -11.90
C ALA A 597 -23.07 1.05 -12.66
N ALA A 598 -23.31 0.81 -13.95
CA ALA A 598 -22.47 -0.05 -14.77
C ALA A 598 -21.09 0.57 -15.01
N ILE A 599 -21.04 1.88 -15.24
CA ILE A 599 -19.80 2.62 -15.45
C ILE A 599 -19.00 2.68 -14.13
N THR A 600 -19.63 3.05 -13.02
CA THR A 600 -18.93 3.17 -11.73
C THR A 600 -18.43 1.83 -11.18
N SER A 601 -19.11 0.73 -11.53
CA SER A 601 -18.72 -0.63 -11.13
C SER A 601 -17.73 -1.32 -12.08
N ASP A 602 -17.26 -0.61 -13.10
CA ASP A 602 -16.34 -1.11 -14.13
C ASP A 602 -16.87 -2.28 -14.98
N GLN A 603 -18.12 -2.15 -15.44
CA GLN A 603 -18.85 -3.22 -16.11
C GLN A 603 -19.30 -2.87 -17.55
N PRO A 604 -18.40 -2.97 -18.55
CA PRO A 604 -18.75 -2.67 -19.94
C PRO A 604 -19.79 -3.66 -20.50
N ALA A 605 -19.78 -4.93 -20.09
CA ALA A 605 -20.76 -5.92 -20.52
C ALA A 605 -22.18 -5.61 -19.99
N ALA A 606 -22.30 -5.10 -18.77
CA ALA A 606 -23.58 -4.66 -18.22
C ALA A 606 -24.11 -3.43 -18.95
N ALA A 607 -23.23 -2.45 -19.23
CA ALA A 607 -23.59 -1.29 -20.03
C ALA A 607 -24.06 -1.69 -21.44
N GLN A 608 -23.36 -2.62 -22.10
CA GLN A 608 -23.76 -3.19 -23.39
C GLN A 608 -25.15 -3.83 -23.33
N GLN A 609 -25.43 -4.62 -22.31
CA GLN A 609 -26.74 -5.27 -22.15
C GLN A 609 -27.88 -4.26 -21.95
N VAL A 610 -27.66 -3.20 -21.15
CA VAL A 610 -28.64 -2.14 -20.93
C VAL A 610 -28.93 -1.37 -22.23
N VAL A 611 -27.88 -1.05 -23.00
CA VAL A 611 -28.01 -0.37 -24.29
C VAL A 611 -28.68 -1.28 -25.33
N ALA A 612 -28.30 -2.56 -25.41
CA ALA A 612 -28.90 -3.54 -26.31
C ALA A 612 -30.38 -3.79 -26.02
N ALA A 613 -30.79 -3.68 -24.75
CA ALA A 613 -32.20 -3.74 -24.36
C ALA A 613 -33.01 -2.48 -24.74
N GLY A 614 -32.41 -1.50 -25.40
CA GLY A 614 -33.07 -0.26 -25.84
C GLY A 614 -33.08 0.84 -24.78
N GLY A 615 -32.32 0.70 -23.69
CA GLY A 615 -32.19 1.73 -22.67
C GLY A 615 -31.42 2.94 -23.20
N ARG A 616 -32.13 4.04 -23.46
CA ARG A 616 -31.51 5.31 -23.87
C ARG A 616 -31.39 6.26 -22.66
N PRO A 617 -30.20 6.81 -22.39
CA PRO A 617 -30.07 7.85 -21.38
C PRO A 617 -30.76 9.14 -21.86
N LYS A 618 -31.32 9.91 -20.91
CA LYS A 618 -31.79 11.27 -21.18
C LYS A 618 -30.63 12.16 -21.64
N GLN A 619 -30.90 13.10 -22.55
CA GLN A 619 -29.88 13.99 -23.11
C GLN A 619 -29.11 14.76 -22.02
N ASP A 620 -29.80 15.20 -20.97
CA ASP A 620 -29.20 15.95 -19.86
C ASP A 620 -28.21 15.12 -19.03
N GLY A 621 -28.46 13.82 -18.86
CA GLY A 621 -27.59 12.91 -18.10
C GLY A 621 -26.46 12.28 -18.92
N MET A 622 -26.46 12.46 -20.24
CA MET A 622 -25.49 11.82 -21.14
C MET A 622 -24.08 12.42 -21.02
N LYS A 623 -23.99 13.74 -20.79
CA LYS A 623 -22.71 14.42 -20.53
C LYS A 623 -22.04 13.89 -19.27
N GLU A 624 -22.81 13.67 -18.22
CA GLU A 624 -22.31 13.10 -16.95
C GLU A 624 -21.86 11.65 -17.13
N LEU A 625 -22.64 10.82 -17.82
CA LEU A 625 -22.28 9.43 -18.14
C LEU A 625 -20.96 9.34 -18.92
N LEU A 626 -20.80 10.15 -19.97
CA LEU A 626 -19.56 10.18 -20.76
C LEU A 626 -18.37 10.65 -19.92
N LEU A 627 -18.54 11.69 -19.10
CA LEU A 627 -17.47 12.21 -18.25
C LEU A 627 -17.01 11.14 -17.25
N VAL A 628 -17.95 10.45 -16.60
CA VAL A 628 -17.64 9.40 -15.63
C VAL A 628 -17.02 8.18 -16.32
N ALA A 629 -17.48 7.80 -17.52
CA ALA A 629 -16.88 6.70 -18.28
C ALA A 629 -15.42 6.98 -18.69
N ILE A 630 -15.12 8.24 -19.03
CA ILE A 630 -13.75 8.68 -19.33
C ILE A 630 -12.89 8.67 -18.06
N GLN A 631 -13.41 9.17 -16.93
CA GLN A 631 -12.71 9.14 -15.63
C GLN A 631 -12.44 7.72 -15.14
N CYS A 632 -13.38 6.79 -15.37
CA CYS A 632 -13.24 5.37 -15.08
C CYS A 632 -12.38 4.61 -16.13
N ARG A 633 -11.86 5.28 -17.17
CA ARG A 633 -10.99 4.72 -18.22
C ARG A 633 -11.61 3.56 -19.01
N GLN A 634 -12.88 3.66 -19.36
CA GLN A 634 -13.60 2.62 -20.11
C GLN A 634 -13.82 2.99 -21.59
N PRO A 635 -12.90 2.65 -22.51
CA PRO A 635 -13.02 3.03 -23.92
C PRO A 635 -14.21 2.38 -24.60
N ALA A 636 -14.48 1.11 -24.32
CA ALA A 636 -15.59 0.37 -24.92
C ALA A 636 -16.95 0.98 -24.55
N THR A 637 -17.13 1.38 -23.29
CA THR A 637 -18.37 2.03 -22.83
C THR A 637 -18.53 3.41 -23.47
N VAL A 638 -17.46 4.18 -23.59
CA VAL A 638 -17.51 5.48 -24.26
C VAL A 638 -17.88 5.33 -25.74
N GLN A 639 -17.28 4.37 -26.44
CA GLN A 639 -17.58 4.11 -27.85
C GLN A 639 -19.05 3.74 -28.05
N LEU A 640 -19.60 2.87 -27.19
CA LEU A 640 -21.01 2.49 -27.23
C LEU A 640 -21.95 3.68 -26.96
N LEU A 641 -21.60 4.55 -26.01
CA LEU A 641 -22.38 5.76 -25.74
C LEU A 641 -22.32 6.75 -26.91
N LEU A 642 -21.18 6.87 -27.58
CA LEU A 642 -21.02 7.70 -28.78
C LEU A 642 -21.81 7.15 -29.98
N GLU A 643 -21.85 5.82 -30.16
CA GLU A 643 -22.64 5.15 -31.21
C GLU A 643 -24.15 5.37 -31.04
N GLN A 644 -24.64 5.64 -29.83
CA GLN A 644 -26.04 6.01 -29.59
C GLN A 644 -26.39 7.44 -30.03
N GLY A 645 -25.47 8.15 -30.72
CA GLY A 645 -25.72 9.45 -31.35
C GLY A 645 -25.52 10.65 -30.42
N ALA A 646 -24.70 10.49 -29.39
CA ALA A 646 -24.56 11.45 -28.30
C ALA A 646 -23.25 12.23 -28.34
N LEU A 647 -23.14 13.19 -29.23
CA LEU A 647 -22.16 14.26 -29.07
C LEU A 647 -22.83 15.41 -28.32
N PRO A 648 -22.46 15.69 -27.06
CA PRO A 648 -22.92 16.90 -26.41
C PRO A 648 -22.35 18.11 -27.15
N ALA A 649 -23.10 19.21 -27.20
CA ALA A 649 -22.66 20.46 -27.84
C ALA A 649 -21.33 20.99 -27.26
N ASP A 650 -21.03 20.69 -25.99
CA ASP A 650 -19.78 21.01 -25.32
C ASP A 650 -18.85 19.80 -25.21
N THR A 651 -17.95 19.62 -26.19
CA THR A 651 -16.96 18.53 -26.21
C THR A 651 -15.68 18.84 -25.41
N ALA A 652 -15.43 20.12 -25.10
CA ALA A 652 -14.22 20.57 -24.40
C ALA A 652 -13.94 19.86 -23.04
N PRO A 653 -14.90 19.75 -22.10
CA PRO A 653 -14.63 19.08 -20.81
C PRO A 653 -14.39 17.58 -20.96
N LEU A 654 -15.02 16.94 -21.96
CA LEU A 654 -14.80 15.52 -22.25
C LEU A 654 -13.40 15.29 -22.84
N LEU A 655 -12.94 16.19 -23.71
CA LEU A 655 -11.60 16.10 -24.26
C LEU A 655 -10.52 16.31 -23.18
N ALA A 656 -10.72 17.30 -22.29
CA ALA A 656 -9.82 17.54 -21.16
C ALA A 656 -9.75 16.32 -20.23
N ALA A 657 -10.90 15.69 -19.97
CA ALA A 657 -10.96 14.45 -19.19
C ALA A 657 -10.23 13.29 -19.89
N ALA A 658 -10.42 13.13 -21.21
CA ALA A 658 -9.79 12.05 -21.97
C ALA A 658 -8.27 12.19 -22.04
N ILE A 659 -7.79 13.43 -22.19
CA ILE A 659 -6.35 13.74 -22.20
C ILE A 659 -5.75 13.51 -20.81
N SER A 660 -6.40 14.01 -19.75
CA SER A 660 -5.91 13.84 -18.38
C SER A 660 -5.89 12.39 -17.89
N CYS A 661 -6.85 11.57 -18.36
CA CYS A 661 -6.97 10.14 -18.01
C CYS A 661 -6.10 9.22 -18.89
N ASP A 662 -5.32 9.78 -19.81
CA ASP A 662 -4.45 9.08 -20.76
C ASP A 662 -5.17 8.13 -21.74
N MET A 663 -6.27 8.61 -22.34
CA MET A 663 -7.12 7.85 -23.26
C MET A 663 -7.06 8.42 -24.69
N PRO A 664 -5.95 8.23 -25.43
CA PRO A 664 -5.74 8.88 -26.73
C PRO A 664 -6.74 8.42 -27.79
N ALA A 665 -7.14 7.13 -27.80
CA ALA A 665 -8.11 6.61 -28.77
C ALA A 665 -9.49 7.29 -28.63
N VAL A 666 -9.95 7.47 -27.39
CA VAL A 666 -11.22 8.15 -27.09
C VAL A 666 -11.12 9.65 -27.40
N ALA A 667 -10.01 10.29 -27.05
CA ALA A 667 -9.78 11.70 -27.38
C ALA A 667 -9.79 11.94 -28.91
N LEU A 668 -9.18 11.05 -29.68
CA LEU A 668 -9.20 11.09 -31.15
C LEU A 668 -10.62 10.91 -31.70
N GLU A 669 -11.36 9.96 -31.18
CA GLU A 669 -12.73 9.71 -31.62
C GLU A 669 -13.65 10.91 -31.33
N LEU A 670 -13.50 11.53 -30.16
CA LEU A 670 -14.20 12.76 -29.78
C LEU A 670 -13.82 13.95 -30.69
N LEU A 671 -12.55 14.07 -31.10
CA LEU A 671 -12.10 15.12 -32.02
C LEU A 671 -12.63 14.92 -33.44
N VAL A 672 -12.57 13.69 -33.95
CA VAL A 672 -13.05 13.35 -35.30
C VAL A 672 -14.55 13.57 -35.43
N ARG A 673 -15.31 13.23 -34.37
CA ARG A 673 -16.78 13.34 -34.38
C ARG A 673 -17.31 14.71 -33.95
N GLY A 674 -16.64 15.35 -32.98
CA GLY A 674 -17.09 16.61 -32.36
C GLY A 674 -16.45 17.87 -32.92
N GLY A 675 -15.42 17.75 -33.77
CA GLY A 675 -14.63 18.89 -34.23
C GLY A 675 -13.74 19.47 -33.13
N VAL A 676 -12.92 20.46 -33.50
CA VAL A 676 -12.00 21.12 -32.57
C VAL A 676 -12.75 22.19 -31.76
N PRO A 677 -12.80 22.09 -30.41
CA PRO A 677 -13.48 23.07 -29.58
C PRO A 677 -12.73 24.42 -29.51
N PRO A 678 -13.39 25.54 -29.17
CA PRO A 678 -12.76 26.86 -29.07
C PRO A 678 -11.69 26.96 -27.96
N ALA A 679 -11.70 26.05 -26.99
CA ALA A 679 -10.70 25.95 -25.91
C ALA A 679 -9.49 25.04 -26.29
N ALA A 680 -9.20 24.88 -27.58
CA ALA A 680 -8.20 23.91 -28.04
C ALA A 680 -6.75 24.21 -27.59
N GLN A 681 -6.44 25.42 -27.13
CA GLN A 681 -5.12 25.77 -26.59
C GLN A 681 -4.83 25.04 -25.27
N GLN A 682 -5.73 25.10 -24.29
CA GLN A 682 -5.59 24.40 -23.01
C GLN A 682 -5.54 22.87 -23.21
N LEU A 683 -6.25 22.37 -24.21
CA LEU A 683 -6.27 20.96 -24.57
C LEU A 683 -4.97 20.52 -25.24
N LEU A 684 -4.40 21.38 -26.10
CA LEU A 684 -3.09 21.16 -26.71
C LEU A 684 -2.00 21.12 -25.64
N GLU A 685 -2.00 22.05 -24.68
CA GLU A 685 -1.07 22.05 -23.55
C GLU A 685 -1.19 20.76 -22.73
N ALA A 686 -2.40 20.34 -22.40
CA ALA A 686 -2.63 19.10 -21.66
C ALA A 686 -2.20 17.84 -22.45
N ALA A 687 -2.43 17.80 -23.76
CA ALA A 687 -2.04 16.68 -24.62
C ALA A 687 -0.53 16.61 -24.78
N ILE A 688 0.13 17.76 -24.94
CA ILE A 688 1.58 17.86 -24.91
C ILE A 688 2.07 17.37 -23.55
N ALA A 689 1.54 17.87 -22.43
CA ALA A 689 1.87 17.47 -21.04
C ALA A 689 1.86 15.95 -20.80
N LYS A 690 1.00 15.22 -21.53
CA LYS A 690 0.80 13.77 -21.43
C LYS A 690 1.48 12.95 -22.53
N ASP A 691 2.30 13.57 -23.39
CA ASP A 691 3.01 12.90 -24.51
C ASP A 691 2.08 12.26 -25.56
N GLN A 692 0.86 12.79 -25.77
CA GLN A 692 -0.14 12.21 -26.67
C GLN A 692 -0.01 12.73 -28.11
N CYS A 693 0.99 12.26 -28.84
CA CYS A 693 1.31 12.76 -30.19
C CYS A 693 0.15 12.70 -31.19
N ALA A 694 -0.61 11.60 -31.22
CA ALA A 694 -1.71 11.46 -32.17
C ALA A 694 -2.82 12.50 -31.94
N VAL A 695 -3.12 12.80 -30.67
CA VAL A 695 -4.11 13.82 -30.29
C VAL A 695 -3.61 15.21 -30.69
N VAL A 696 -2.32 15.49 -30.45
CA VAL A 696 -1.68 16.74 -30.87
C VAL A 696 -1.79 16.92 -32.40
N GLN A 697 -1.44 15.90 -33.19
CA GLN A 697 -1.52 15.99 -34.66
C GLN A 697 -2.93 16.30 -35.15
N GLN A 698 -3.97 15.67 -34.58
CA GLN A 698 -5.36 15.95 -34.94
C GLN A 698 -5.82 17.34 -34.50
N LEU A 699 -5.42 17.80 -33.31
CA LEU A 699 -5.72 19.16 -32.85
C LEU A 699 -5.09 20.22 -33.78
N LEU A 700 -3.86 19.98 -34.23
CA LEU A 700 -3.18 20.90 -35.15
C LEU A 700 -3.78 20.88 -36.56
N ALA A 701 -4.21 19.71 -37.05
CA ALA A 701 -4.90 19.58 -38.34
C ALA A 701 -6.23 20.35 -38.40
N GLY A 702 -6.89 20.58 -37.25
CA GLY A 702 -8.11 21.37 -37.14
C GLY A 702 -7.94 22.89 -37.28
N GLY A 703 -6.72 23.40 -37.40
CA GLY A 703 -6.44 24.64 -38.14
C GLY A 703 -6.68 26.00 -37.47
N THR A 704 -6.82 26.11 -36.14
CA THR A 704 -7.18 27.42 -35.52
C THR A 704 -6.34 27.85 -34.31
N LEU A 705 -5.20 27.21 -34.04
CA LEU A 705 -4.39 27.56 -32.89
C LEU A 705 -3.23 28.47 -33.29
N ALA A 706 -3.07 29.58 -32.59
CA ALA A 706 -1.81 30.32 -32.50
C ALA A 706 -1.34 30.16 -31.06
N PRO A 707 -0.69 29.04 -30.68
CA PRO A 707 -0.12 28.89 -29.36
C PRO A 707 0.97 29.94 -29.19
N GLY A 708 1.00 30.57 -28.03
CA GLY A 708 2.16 31.36 -27.63
C GLY A 708 3.35 30.41 -27.53
N ALA A 709 4.42 30.66 -28.29
CA ALA A 709 5.63 29.83 -28.27
C ALA A 709 6.27 29.68 -26.85
N ALA A 710 5.89 30.54 -25.91
CA ALA A 710 6.28 30.48 -24.50
C ALA A 710 5.74 29.25 -23.75
N GLU A 711 4.50 28.84 -24.00
CA GLU A 711 3.87 27.69 -23.30
C GLU A 711 4.47 26.35 -23.76
N LEU A 712 4.83 26.28 -25.04
CA LEU A 712 5.52 25.14 -25.64
C LEU A 712 6.93 24.96 -25.03
N CYS A 713 7.65 26.06 -24.80
CA CYS A 713 8.95 26.02 -24.14
C CYS A 713 8.82 25.60 -22.66
N ALA A 714 7.78 26.06 -21.96
CA ALA A 714 7.53 25.66 -20.58
C ALA A 714 7.21 24.15 -20.46
N ALA A 715 6.40 23.61 -21.37
CA ALA A 715 6.04 22.19 -21.38
C ALA A 715 7.23 21.24 -21.65
N ILE A 716 8.28 21.75 -22.31
CA ILE A 716 9.53 21.03 -22.58
C ILE A 716 10.51 21.17 -21.40
N ARG A 717 10.60 22.35 -20.79
CA ARG A 717 11.56 22.67 -19.72
C ARG A 717 11.37 21.81 -18.47
N ASP A 718 10.13 21.52 -18.09
CA ASP A 718 9.81 20.81 -16.84
C ASP A 718 9.92 19.27 -16.94
N ARG A 719 10.43 18.71 -18.05
CA ARG A 719 10.46 17.24 -18.25
C ARG A 719 11.82 16.59 -18.09
N PRO A 720 11.86 15.39 -17.46
CA PRO A 720 13.08 14.60 -17.40
C PRO A 720 13.50 14.14 -18.80
N THR A 721 14.81 14.06 -19.00
CA THR A 721 15.48 13.72 -20.26
C THR A 721 15.14 12.36 -20.87
N THR A 722 14.41 11.51 -20.16
CA THR A 722 14.02 10.16 -20.60
C THR A 722 12.86 10.13 -21.61
N SER A 723 12.18 11.25 -21.87
CA SER A 723 11.05 11.33 -22.81
C SER A 723 11.40 11.84 -24.23
N ALA A 724 12.69 12.08 -24.53
CA ALA A 724 13.09 12.71 -25.80
C ALA A 724 12.58 11.97 -27.06
N GLY A 725 12.47 10.64 -27.02
CA GLY A 725 11.90 9.86 -28.13
C GLY A 725 10.41 10.12 -28.38
N LYS A 726 9.62 10.38 -27.33
CA LYS A 726 8.17 10.66 -27.44
C LYS A 726 7.87 12.11 -27.82
N LEU A 727 8.74 13.03 -27.42
CA LEU A 727 8.62 14.46 -27.74
C LEU A 727 9.00 14.79 -29.20
N LEU A 728 9.86 13.98 -29.84
CA LEU A 728 10.28 14.18 -31.23
C LEU A 728 9.11 14.24 -32.22
N PRO A 729 8.19 13.25 -32.26
CA PRO A 729 7.00 13.31 -33.10
C PRO A 729 6.12 14.55 -32.85
N ILE A 730 6.01 14.98 -31.59
CA ILE A 730 5.22 16.15 -31.20
C ILE A 730 5.85 17.43 -31.75
N MET A 731 7.16 17.59 -31.60
CA MET A 731 7.89 18.75 -32.12
C MET A 731 7.83 18.82 -33.65
N GLU A 732 7.94 17.69 -34.33
CA GLU A 732 7.83 17.64 -35.79
C GLU A 732 6.44 17.98 -36.29
N ALA A 733 5.40 17.51 -35.60
CA ALA A 733 4.02 17.86 -35.89
C ALA A 733 3.76 19.36 -35.70
N LEU A 734 4.27 19.95 -34.62
CA LEU A 734 4.18 21.37 -34.36
C LEU A 734 4.90 22.18 -35.45
N GLN A 735 6.11 21.78 -35.81
CA GLN A 735 6.84 22.46 -36.87
C GLN A 735 6.19 22.31 -38.25
N ALA A 736 5.61 21.15 -38.56
CA ALA A 736 4.85 20.93 -39.79
C ALA A 736 3.59 21.81 -39.84
N ALA A 737 2.98 22.10 -38.69
CA ALA A 737 1.88 23.04 -38.56
C ALA A 737 2.33 24.52 -38.61
N GLY A 738 3.63 24.79 -38.83
CA GLY A 738 4.17 26.14 -38.98
C GLY A 738 4.65 26.79 -37.68
N TYR A 739 4.60 26.10 -36.54
CA TYR A 739 5.11 26.64 -35.28
C TYR A 739 6.63 26.59 -35.30
N ARG A 740 7.25 27.78 -35.31
CA ARG A 740 8.69 27.93 -35.14
C ARG A 740 8.96 28.66 -33.82
N PRO A 741 10.02 28.31 -33.09
CA PRO A 741 10.48 29.10 -31.96
C PRO A 741 10.69 30.54 -32.42
N THR A 742 9.95 31.48 -31.83
CA THR A 742 10.10 32.90 -32.13
C THR A 742 11.30 33.45 -31.37
N VAL A 743 12.17 34.16 -32.07
CA VAL A 743 13.18 34.98 -31.41
C VAL A 743 12.47 36.20 -30.85
N TYR A 744 12.68 36.46 -29.58
CA TYR A 744 12.01 37.54 -28.87
C TYR A 744 12.94 38.75 -28.75
N ASP A 745 12.45 39.95 -29.07
CA ASP A 745 13.21 41.19 -28.87
C ASP A 745 12.82 41.89 -27.56
N ASN A 746 13.81 42.38 -26.82
CA ASN A 746 13.67 43.16 -25.59
C ASN A 746 12.85 42.49 -24.46
N VAL A 747 13.00 41.17 -24.28
CA VAL A 747 12.24 40.40 -23.27
C VAL A 747 13.01 40.29 -21.95
N LEU A 748 12.24 40.33 -20.86
CA LEU A 748 12.72 40.02 -19.51
C LEU A 748 12.75 38.50 -19.33
N VAL A 749 13.94 37.93 -19.25
CA VAL A 749 14.15 36.49 -19.10
C VAL A 749 14.52 36.18 -17.66
N GLN A 750 13.82 35.22 -17.06
CA GLN A 750 14.14 34.69 -15.75
C GLN A 750 14.48 33.19 -15.87
N ASN A 751 15.77 32.86 -15.86
CA ASN A 751 16.24 31.49 -16.10
C ASN A 751 15.98 30.56 -14.91
N HIS A 752 16.07 31.07 -13.68
CA HIS A 752 15.77 30.34 -12.45
C HIS A 752 14.89 31.20 -11.53
N ARG A 753 14.03 30.55 -10.73
CA ARG A 753 13.16 31.23 -9.76
C ARG A 753 13.93 32.16 -8.80
N ASP A 754 15.20 31.86 -8.56
CA ASP A 754 16.06 32.60 -7.63
C ASP A 754 16.91 33.69 -8.30
N GLN A 755 16.93 33.77 -9.64
CA GLN A 755 17.66 34.82 -10.35
C GLN A 755 16.73 36.01 -10.67
N PRO A 756 17.20 37.26 -10.54
CA PRO A 756 16.42 38.41 -10.98
C PRO A 756 16.22 38.36 -12.50
N ALA A 757 15.06 38.83 -12.97
CA ALA A 757 14.77 38.88 -14.40
C ALA A 757 15.76 39.81 -15.12
N GLN A 758 16.42 39.30 -16.15
CA GLN A 758 17.39 40.05 -16.97
C GLN A 758 16.73 40.47 -18.28
N GLN A 759 16.81 41.75 -18.64
CA GLN A 759 16.36 42.21 -19.94
C GLN A 759 17.39 41.82 -20.99
N VAL A 760 16.98 41.00 -21.95
CA VAL A 760 17.81 40.58 -23.07
C VAL A 760 17.27 41.25 -24.33
N PRO A 761 18.09 42.04 -25.06
CA PRO A 761 17.63 42.82 -26.21
C PRO A 761 17.15 41.93 -27.36
N ARG A 762 17.70 40.71 -27.46
CA ARG A 762 17.27 39.68 -28.39
C ARG A 762 17.53 38.33 -27.75
N PHE A 763 16.47 37.62 -27.37
CA PHE A 763 16.53 36.32 -26.73
C PHE A 763 16.05 35.25 -27.70
N ASP A 764 16.97 34.38 -28.10
CA ASP A 764 16.61 33.13 -28.76
C ASP A 764 16.50 32.05 -27.67
N PRO A 765 15.28 31.64 -27.27
CA PRO A 765 15.08 30.67 -26.20
C PRO A 765 15.77 29.34 -26.51
N VAL A 766 16.04 29.05 -27.79
CA VAL A 766 16.66 27.79 -28.17
C VAL A 766 18.18 27.88 -28.30
N ALA A 767 18.75 29.06 -28.51
CA ALA A 767 20.21 29.20 -28.46
C ALA A 767 20.72 29.52 -27.04
N GLU A 768 19.93 30.25 -26.24
CA GLU A 768 20.40 30.92 -25.04
C GLU A 768 19.89 30.32 -23.73
N ASP A 769 18.93 29.39 -23.74
CA ASP A 769 18.42 28.73 -22.53
C ASP A 769 19.28 27.49 -22.16
N PRO A 770 20.11 27.55 -21.11
CA PRO A 770 20.94 26.42 -20.68
C PRO A 770 20.09 25.25 -20.15
N GLY A 771 18.84 25.49 -19.73
CA GLY A 771 17.94 24.47 -19.20
C GLY A 771 17.47 23.46 -20.24
N LEU A 772 17.57 23.77 -21.53
CA LEU A 772 17.15 22.86 -22.61
C LEU A 772 18.18 21.76 -22.93
N HIS A 773 19.41 21.84 -22.42
CA HIS A 773 20.47 20.81 -22.60
C HIS A 773 20.64 20.30 -24.05
N LEU A 774 20.57 21.22 -25.02
CA LEU A 774 20.50 20.89 -26.45
C LEU A 774 21.78 20.26 -27.02
N GLN A 775 22.92 20.41 -26.33
CA GLN A 775 24.19 19.85 -26.77
C GLN A 775 24.37 18.37 -26.40
N THR A 776 23.68 17.91 -25.35
CA THR A 776 23.85 16.56 -24.81
C THR A 776 22.62 15.71 -25.10
N THR A 777 21.60 15.80 -24.25
CA THR A 777 20.48 14.84 -24.21
C THR A 777 19.38 15.17 -25.21
N ASN A 778 19.17 16.45 -25.50
CA ASN A 778 18.10 16.93 -26.38
C ASN A 778 18.60 17.31 -27.79
N ARG A 779 19.78 16.83 -28.18
CA ARG A 779 20.40 17.14 -29.48
C ARG A 779 19.52 16.84 -30.70
N PHE A 780 18.77 15.74 -30.66
CA PHE A 780 17.91 15.37 -31.78
C PHE A 780 16.60 16.18 -31.81
N LEU A 781 16.07 16.56 -30.65
CA LEU A 781 14.94 17.51 -30.56
C LEU A 781 15.33 18.85 -31.16
N TRP A 782 16.56 19.30 -30.88
CA TRP A 782 17.11 20.51 -31.47
C TRP A 782 17.21 20.42 -32.99
N MET A 783 17.69 19.28 -33.48
CA MET A 783 17.79 19.02 -34.92
C MET A 783 16.43 18.99 -35.61
N ALA A 784 15.41 18.43 -34.94
CA ALA A 784 14.03 18.47 -35.43
C ALA A 784 13.57 19.92 -35.58
N LEU A 785 13.78 20.76 -34.56
CA LEU A 785 13.39 22.18 -34.60
C LEU A 785 14.12 22.99 -35.67
N GLN A 786 15.43 22.77 -35.84
CA GLN A 786 16.22 23.50 -36.82
C GLN A 786 15.96 23.06 -38.27
N ARG A 787 15.62 21.78 -38.49
CA ARG A 787 15.62 21.13 -39.81
C ARG A 787 16.83 21.54 -40.67
N PRO A 788 18.08 21.36 -40.21
CA PRO A 788 19.23 21.61 -41.06
C PRO A 788 19.16 20.74 -42.32
N GLU A 789 19.44 21.32 -43.47
CA GLU A 789 19.56 20.56 -44.71
C GLU A 789 20.63 19.48 -44.54
N TRP A 790 20.28 18.27 -45.00
CA TRP A 790 21.23 17.17 -44.98
C TRP A 790 22.29 17.40 -46.05
N SER A 791 23.56 17.34 -45.64
CA SER A 791 24.71 17.30 -46.53
C SER A 791 25.68 16.22 -46.04
N THR A 792 26.64 15.86 -46.88
CA THR A 792 27.71 14.93 -46.51
C THR A 792 28.51 15.42 -45.30
N GLU A 793 28.69 16.74 -45.16
CA GLU A 793 29.37 17.37 -44.03
C GLU A 793 28.54 17.32 -42.74
N THR A 794 27.23 17.54 -42.85
CA THR A 794 26.31 17.51 -41.70
C THR A 794 25.86 16.10 -41.32
N HIS A 795 26.15 15.08 -42.15
CA HIS A 795 25.75 13.68 -41.93
C HIS A 795 26.16 13.14 -40.56
N SER A 796 27.32 13.54 -40.04
CA SER A 796 27.80 13.17 -38.70
C SER A 796 26.88 13.62 -37.56
N ARG A 797 25.97 14.57 -37.81
CA ARG A 797 25.04 15.10 -36.82
C ARG A 797 23.79 14.21 -36.64
N PHE A 798 23.34 13.52 -37.69
CA PHE A 798 22.09 12.75 -37.70
C PHE A 798 22.13 11.45 -36.86
N MET A 799 20.97 10.84 -36.63
CA MET A 799 20.84 9.63 -35.80
C MET A 799 21.62 8.43 -36.37
N PRO A 800 22.17 7.54 -35.52
CA PRO A 800 22.90 6.36 -35.98
C PRO A 800 22.12 5.44 -36.92
N ARG A 801 20.80 5.29 -36.73
CA ARG A 801 19.94 4.48 -37.61
C ARG A 801 19.85 5.05 -39.02
N PHE A 802 19.58 6.35 -39.14
CA PHE A 802 19.62 7.05 -40.42
C PHE A 802 20.99 6.91 -41.10
N LYS A 803 22.09 7.11 -40.37
CA LYS A 803 23.46 6.95 -40.90
C LYS A 803 23.69 5.55 -41.48
N ARG A 804 23.24 4.51 -40.78
CA ARG A 804 23.33 3.12 -41.27
C ARG A 804 22.49 2.90 -42.53
N ALA A 805 21.26 3.43 -42.57
CA ALA A 805 20.38 3.32 -43.74
C ALA A 805 20.97 4.03 -44.97
N VAL A 806 21.48 5.25 -44.80
CA VAL A 806 22.15 6.00 -45.87
C VAL A 806 23.40 5.29 -46.36
N ARG A 807 24.23 4.76 -45.44
CA ARG A 807 25.40 3.97 -45.81
C ARG A 807 25.01 2.72 -46.60
N ALA A 808 23.95 2.01 -46.18
CA ALA A 808 23.46 0.84 -46.88
C ALA A 808 22.93 1.19 -48.28
N LEU A 809 22.16 2.27 -48.40
CA LEU A 809 21.65 2.77 -49.68
C LEU A 809 22.77 3.15 -50.65
N LEU A 810 23.77 3.91 -50.18
CA LEU A 810 24.92 4.33 -50.99
C LEU A 810 25.79 3.15 -51.42
N LEU A 811 26.02 2.17 -50.53
CA LEU A 811 26.77 0.95 -50.87
C LEU A 811 26.00 0.09 -51.88
N ALA A 812 24.68 -0.02 -51.74
CA ALA A 812 23.85 -0.76 -52.68
C ALA A 812 23.84 -0.10 -54.07
N ALA A 813 23.68 1.23 -54.13
CA ALA A 813 23.77 1.99 -55.38
C ALA A 813 25.16 1.85 -56.03
N HIS A 814 26.24 1.92 -55.23
CA HIS A 814 27.60 1.75 -55.73
C HIS A 814 27.85 0.34 -56.30
N ARG A 815 27.43 -0.71 -55.57
CA ARG A 815 27.55 -2.11 -56.04
C ARG A 815 26.77 -2.35 -57.33
N ALA A 816 25.56 -1.81 -57.43
CA ALA A 816 24.73 -1.94 -58.61
C ALA A 816 25.32 -1.21 -59.84
N ARG A 817 26.01 -0.09 -59.63
CA ARG A 817 26.76 0.58 -60.71
C ARG A 817 27.98 -0.20 -61.15
N LEU A 818 28.74 -0.78 -60.22
CA LEU A 818 29.87 -1.65 -60.55
C LEU A 818 29.43 -2.88 -61.33
N SER A 819 28.29 -3.50 -60.96
CA SER A 819 27.76 -4.65 -61.69
C SER A 819 27.30 -4.30 -63.10
N ASN A 820 26.78 -3.09 -63.33
CA ASN A 820 26.40 -2.62 -64.66
C ASN A 820 27.60 -2.25 -65.54
N GLY A 821 28.74 -1.86 -64.94
CA GLY A 821 29.98 -1.58 -65.67
C GLY A 821 30.76 -2.82 -66.08
N ALA A 822 30.61 -3.95 -65.36
CA ALA A 822 31.34 -5.19 -65.63
C ALA A 822 30.74 -6.01 -66.79
N SER A 823 29.46 -5.83 -67.12
CA SER A 823 28.76 -6.60 -68.16
C SER A 823 28.89 -6.05 -69.58
N SER A 824 29.53 -4.89 -69.77
CA SER A 824 29.72 -4.26 -71.09
C SER A 824 31.07 -4.59 -71.76
N GLY A 825 31.93 -5.40 -71.13
CA GLY A 825 33.33 -5.58 -71.53
C GLY A 825 33.76 -6.93 -72.12
N SER A 826 32.86 -7.89 -72.37
CA SER A 826 33.26 -9.20 -72.94
C SER A 826 32.29 -9.68 -74.01
N GLY A 827 32.53 -9.24 -75.24
CA GLY A 827 32.01 -9.92 -76.42
C GLY A 827 32.84 -11.16 -76.77
N SER A 828 32.15 -12.17 -77.31
CA SER A 828 32.66 -13.31 -78.10
C SER A 828 32.82 -14.65 -77.38
N GLY A 829 31.98 -15.63 -77.76
CA GLY A 829 32.20 -17.06 -77.44
C GLY A 829 30.96 -17.96 -77.40
N SER A 830 30.44 -18.32 -78.57
CA SER A 830 29.74 -19.58 -78.93
C SER A 830 28.82 -20.33 -77.95
N GLY A 831 27.54 -20.39 -78.34
CA GLY A 831 26.58 -21.49 -78.29
C GLY A 831 26.76 -22.70 -77.36
N ALA A 832 25.75 -22.95 -76.53
CA ALA A 832 25.11 -24.25 -76.41
C ALA A 832 23.74 -24.06 -75.74
N ALA A 833 22.71 -24.61 -76.37
CA ALA A 833 21.40 -24.75 -75.78
C ALA A 833 21.50 -25.69 -74.57
N ASP A 834 21.05 -25.25 -73.40
CA ASP A 834 20.48 -26.20 -72.46
C ASP A 834 19.31 -25.60 -71.68
N SER A 835 18.24 -26.36 -71.77
CA SER A 835 16.92 -26.16 -71.22
C SER A 835 16.90 -26.65 -69.77
N GLY A 836 16.57 -25.78 -68.82
CA GLY A 836 16.53 -26.20 -67.41
C GLY A 836 15.92 -25.18 -66.46
N ASN A 837 14.60 -25.02 -66.54
CA ASN A 837 13.68 -24.94 -65.40
C ASN A 837 14.29 -24.60 -64.01
N SER A 838 13.99 -23.41 -63.46
CA SER A 838 13.54 -23.22 -62.06
C SER A 838 13.49 -21.74 -61.61
N GLY A 839 12.39 -21.34 -60.96
CA GLY A 839 12.43 -20.35 -59.87
C GLY A 839 11.95 -18.92 -60.16
N ALA A 840 10.72 -18.72 -60.66
CA ALA A 840 10.05 -17.42 -60.62
C ALA A 840 9.71 -17.03 -59.17
N GLY A 841 10.61 -16.32 -58.48
CA GLY A 841 10.34 -15.85 -57.10
C GLY A 841 11.24 -14.75 -56.52
N GLY A 842 12.42 -14.47 -57.10
CA GLY A 842 13.41 -13.55 -56.49
C GLY A 842 13.62 -12.19 -57.15
N GLY A 843 12.86 -11.84 -58.21
CA GLY A 843 13.23 -10.74 -59.12
C GLY A 843 12.93 -9.31 -58.64
N SER A 844 11.97 -9.11 -57.73
CA SER A 844 11.44 -7.76 -57.45
C SER A 844 12.44 -6.84 -56.73
N GLY A 845 13.22 -7.38 -55.79
CA GLY A 845 14.21 -6.58 -55.04
C GLY A 845 15.36 -6.05 -55.91
N ASN A 846 15.77 -6.82 -56.92
CA ASN A 846 16.87 -6.42 -57.82
C ASN A 846 16.45 -5.35 -58.83
N VAL A 847 15.16 -5.24 -59.15
CA VAL A 847 14.65 -4.19 -60.06
C VAL A 847 14.76 -2.82 -59.41
N LEU A 848 14.34 -2.68 -58.14
CA LEU A 848 14.45 -1.42 -57.40
C LEU A 848 15.91 -1.01 -57.18
N LEU A 849 16.78 -1.96 -56.87
CA LEU A 849 18.22 -1.67 -56.71
C LEU A 849 18.87 -1.21 -58.03
N ARG A 850 18.47 -1.78 -59.17
CA ARG A 850 18.93 -1.31 -60.49
C ARG A 850 18.39 0.07 -60.84
N GLN A 851 17.14 0.35 -60.52
CA GLN A 851 16.53 1.67 -60.72
C GLN A 851 17.22 2.74 -59.85
N LEU A 852 17.51 2.43 -58.59
CA LEU A 852 18.26 3.32 -57.69
C LEU A 852 19.69 3.58 -58.19
N ALA A 853 20.33 2.58 -58.80
CA ALA A 853 21.68 2.72 -59.36
C ALA A 853 21.73 3.64 -60.60
N ALA A 854 20.63 3.70 -61.36
CA ALA A 854 20.50 4.54 -62.54
C ALA A 854 20.27 6.02 -62.20
N LEU A 855 19.88 6.34 -60.96
CA LEU A 855 19.70 7.72 -60.54
C LEU A 855 21.05 8.47 -60.49
N PRO A 856 21.11 9.73 -60.95
CA PRO A 856 22.26 10.60 -60.72
C PRO A 856 22.59 10.72 -59.24
N ASN A 857 23.88 10.85 -58.90
CA ASN A 857 24.32 10.99 -57.50
C ASN A 857 23.63 12.15 -56.79
N GLU A 858 23.44 13.27 -57.46
CA GLU A 858 22.78 14.46 -56.91
C GLU A 858 21.34 14.18 -56.49
N LEU A 859 20.59 13.46 -57.33
CA LEU A 859 19.20 13.11 -57.07
C LEU A 859 19.10 12.10 -55.92
N LEU A 860 20.02 11.14 -55.84
CA LEU A 860 20.10 10.21 -54.71
C LEU A 860 20.40 10.95 -53.39
N LEU A 861 21.33 11.91 -53.42
CA LEU A 861 21.64 12.75 -52.25
C LEU A 861 20.46 13.63 -51.85
N HIS A 862 19.70 14.15 -52.83
CA HIS A 862 18.48 14.91 -52.57
C HIS A 862 17.39 14.05 -51.93
N ILE A 863 17.14 12.82 -52.42
CA ILE A 863 16.22 11.85 -51.80
C ILE A 863 16.64 11.54 -50.36
N VAL A 864 17.94 11.35 -50.11
CA VAL A 864 18.45 11.13 -48.75
C VAL A 864 18.20 12.34 -47.86
N GLY A 865 18.31 13.56 -48.40
CA GLY A 865 18.03 14.78 -47.66
C GLY A 865 16.56 14.93 -47.27
N GLU A 866 15.64 14.60 -48.19
CA GLU A 866 14.20 14.56 -47.90
C GLU A 866 13.87 13.45 -46.89
N ALA A 867 14.47 12.26 -47.04
CA ALA A 867 14.26 11.12 -46.13
C ALA A 867 14.88 11.31 -44.74
N ALA A 868 15.71 12.35 -44.54
CA ALA A 868 16.27 12.67 -43.23
C ALA A 868 15.18 13.11 -42.23
N TYR A 869 14.02 13.55 -42.71
CA TYR A 869 12.89 13.98 -41.89
C TYR A 869 11.62 13.18 -42.24
N PRO A 870 10.76 12.86 -41.27
CA PRO A 870 10.89 13.14 -39.83
C PRO A 870 12.02 12.34 -39.14
N LEU A 871 12.74 12.98 -38.21
CA LEU A 871 13.75 12.34 -37.36
C LEU A 871 13.13 11.29 -36.44
N SER A 872 11.85 11.44 -36.06
CA SER A 872 11.13 10.45 -35.24
C SER A 872 11.12 9.06 -35.87
N ALA A 873 11.02 8.94 -37.20
CA ALA A 873 11.07 7.67 -37.92
C ALA A 873 12.41 6.91 -37.74
N TRP A 874 13.47 7.61 -37.30
CA TRP A 874 14.79 7.05 -37.09
C TRP A 874 15.10 6.77 -35.61
N THR A 875 14.15 7.01 -34.70
CA THR A 875 14.33 6.76 -33.26
C THR A 875 14.19 5.27 -32.91
N PRO A 876 14.86 4.77 -31.85
CA PRO A 876 14.66 3.40 -31.37
C PRO A 876 13.26 3.24 -30.75
N GLY A 877 12.38 2.51 -31.43
CA GLY A 877 11.01 2.23 -30.97
C GLY A 877 9.89 2.90 -31.77
N ALA A 878 10.24 3.66 -32.82
CA ALA A 878 9.31 4.06 -33.88
C ALA A 878 8.95 2.89 -34.80
#